data_AF-Q8KC70-F1
#
_entry.id   AF-Q8KC70-F1
#
_cell.length_a   1.000
_cell.length_b   1.000
_cell.length_c   1.000
_cell.angle_alpha   90.00
_cell.angle_beta   90.00
_cell.angle_gamma   90.00
#
_symmetry.space_group_name_H-M   'P 1'
#
loop_
_entity.id
_entity.type
_entity.pdbx_description
1 polymer ?
#
loop_
_entity_poly.entity_id
_entity_poly.type
_entity_poly.pdbx_seq_one_letter_code
_entity_poly.pdbx_strand_id
1 'polypeptide(L)'
;MRPLRKTVGLALSGGGANSIAQIGVLKALEEENVPIDFIAGTSMGALIGGLYSSGYSASELESLAHSLPWQKLVSLDNEAPRTNTYLEQKSIRDRASIAIRFEKFKLVVPKSLSASQTLTRTIDLLILNAPYHTAHSFSDLPVGFRAVSTDLLSGQRVTLTSGPLSEAMRASSTIPILNLPIKRNGQKLADGGLVANLPVDELDHFDAGYKVAVDTHGRMYTDSSDIDVPWKAADQAMTILTQIQYPQQLEKADMVITPDISNHKATDFSDIRELIAAGYAKGRLLAPIIKRNIQLAPRHDIDIAGFSKSIEGIPNSAGYIEQARTARAIVRSDNRIRKILDELLQTGLFTRVHARLDRRSRSVTFVLEPLPRIEKIEVTGGPANAIPEKEISDTFLPITGKLYTSEIATGSLEKLIRLYRDKGYSLVGIERASVSGETLTIRLTSGRIENVKIEQDRKLTKPLTVRRELAVDTTKAFRYAEAEKTISNLYGTGVFNRVSLSTENPDEQSDNPNSTLRIKLDEKLPTVLRIGVRYDETSNAQLLLDFRNENLYGTGNSAGVWAKIGQKNNRFNLEFSMPRIGSTPLTMFTRAFFDQRDFETRQLALIGQSGLQATGEPRSLGIQRYGITTSFGTRIGKNGRLTADFTVQNAQSYIRDNIDEPFATGNVNLASIGGQFTFDNRDSSFLPSGGRYTNIRYTSTSALLNNADSFWQFSALHEENFSISSATTLQLTALAGTSSEEVPLSEKFFLGGTGNAYSYRFIGLKDSDLIGNNIAVAGAMLRYKVPMQLLFPTSLTLSYNIGNVWEKRKQMSISKLIQGVGAGLVWDTPIGPAQFTVAKPFAFERDDVNDSARIDFTDTVFYFSLGHDF
;
A
#
# COMPACT_ATOMS: atom_id res chain seq x y z
N MET A 1 25.35 -16.88 27.90
CA MET A 1 26.19 -16.11 28.85
C MET A 1 26.83 -14.98 28.06
N ARG A 2 26.63 -13.72 28.46
CA ARG A 2 27.24 -12.57 27.77
C ARG A 2 28.66 -12.34 28.35
N PRO A 3 29.66 -11.99 27.52
CA PRO A 3 31.01 -11.67 28.00
C PRO A 3 30.95 -10.51 29.01
N LEU A 4 31.96 -10.43 29.88
CA LEU A 4 32.05 -9.41 30.93
C LEU A 4 32.28 -8.01 30.32
N ARG A 5 31.18 -7.36 29.90
CA ARG A 5 31.14 -5.99 29.37
C ARG A 5 29.94 -5.25 29.91
N LYS A 6 29.96 -3.92 29.82
CA LYS A 6 28.76 -3.10 30.01
C LYS A 6 27.73 -3.46 28.93
N THR A 7 26.46 -3.55 29.32
CA THR A 7 25.34 -3.62 28.37
C THR A 7 25.23 -2.29 27.63
N VAL A 8 24.90 -2.33 26.35
CA VAL A 8 24.80 -1.16 25.48
C VAL A 8 23.34 -0.93 25.12
N GLY A 9 22.83 0.23 25.52
CA GLY A 9 21.52 0.72 25.14
C GLY A 9 21.63 1.77 24.04
N LEU A 10 20.75 1.71 23.05
CA LEU A 10 20.67 2.68 21.95
C LEU A 10 19.33 3.43 22.01
N ALA A 11 19.39 4.75 22.13
CA ALA A 11 18.22 5.61 22.02
C ALA A 11 18.14 6.19 20.60
N LEU A 12 17.06 5.88 19.89
CA LEU A 12 16.84 6.26 18.49
C LEU A 12 15.80 7.38 18.41
N SER A 13 16.20 8.55 17.92
CA SER A 13 15.30 9.70 17.87
C SER A 13 14.24 9.60 16.78
N GLY A 14 13.17 10.39 16.91
CA GLY A 14 12.34 10.77 15.77
C GLY A 14 13.07 11.74 14.82
N GLY A 15 12.40 12.13 13.74
CA GLY A 15 12.99 12.99 12.70
C GLY A 15 12.49 12.74 11.27
N GLY A 16 11.42 11.95 11.09
CA GLY A 16 10.89 11.65 9.76
C GLY A 16 11.92 10.94 8.88
N ALA A 17 12.15 11.45 7.68
CA ALA A 17 13.13 10.90 6.74
C ALA A 17 14.56 10.92 7.30
N ASN A 18 14.93 11.93 8.08
CA ASN A 18 16.26 12.07 8.63
C ASN A 18 16.67 10.87 9.52
N SER A 19 15.70 10.23 10.17
CA SER A 19 15.93 9.02 10.97
C SER A 19 16.39 7.82 10.13
N ILE A 20 16.28 7.85 8.81
CA ILE A 20 16.84 6.80 7.93
C ILE A 20 18.36 6.71 8.07
N ALA A 21 19.04 7.79 8.46
CA ALA A 21 20.47 7.76 8.78
C ALA A 21 20.79 6.79 9.94
N GLN A 22 19.84 6.50 10.82
CA GLN A 22 20.02 5.54 11.91
C GLN A 22 20.28 4.12 11.39
N ILE A 23 19.78 3.76 10.20
CA ILE A 23 20.11 2.48 9.55
C ILE A 23 21.61 2.40 9.26
N GLY A 24 22.20 3.49 8.78
CA GLY A 24 23.65 3.58 8.56
C GLY A 24 24.45 3.45 9.85
N VAL A 25 23.97 4.04 10.96
CA VAL A 25 24.60 3.89 12.28
C VAL A 25 24.55 2.44 12.74
N LEU A 26 23.38 1.78 12.66
CA LEU A 26 23.24 0.36 12.99
C LEU A 26 24.19 -0.50 12.17
N LYS A 27 24.28 -0.25 10.86
CA LYS A 27 25.19 -0.97 9.95
C LYS A 27 26.65 -0.84 10.38
N ALA A 28 27.10 0.37 10.72
CA ALA A 28 28.46 0.58 11.18
C ALA A 28 28.75 -0.10 12.53
N LEU A 29 27.78 -0.09 13.46
CA LEU A 29 27.91 -0.77 14.75
C LEU A 29 27.97 -2.30 14.58
N GLU A 30 27.17 -2.87 13.69
CA GLU A 30 27.22 -4.30 13.34
C GLU A 30 28.57 -4.70 12.74
N GLU A 31 29.05 -3.98 11.71
CA GLU A 31 30.33 -4.25 11.05
C GLU A 31 31.54 -4.18 12.01
N GLU A 32 31.50 -3.25 12.95
CA GLU A 32 32.56 -3.06 13.97
C GLU A 32 32.40 -3.99 15.19
N ASN A 33 31.38 -4.86 15.18
CA ASN A 33 31.04 -5.80 16.26
C ASN A 33 30.80 -5.07 17.60
N VAL A 34 30.11 -3.92 17.56
CA VAL A 34 29.60 -3.26 18.75
C VAL A 34 28.25 -3.91 19.11
N PRO A 35 28.16 -4.60 20.25
CA PRO A 35 26.94 -5.29 20.61
C PRO A 35 25.87 -4.29 21.05
N ILE A 36 24.63 -4.51 20.63
CA ILE A 36 23.45 -3.71 21.02
C ILE A 36 22.54 -4.62 21.83
N ASP A 37 22.28 -4.28 23.10
CA ASP A 37 21.46 -5.11 23.98
C ASP A 37 20.01 -4.61 24.06
N PHE A 38 19.83 -3.29 23.97
CA PHE A 38 18.53 -2.64 24.13
C PHE A 38 18.37 -1.47 23.16
N ILE A 39 17.15 -1.23 22.71
CA ILE A 39 16.76 -0.09 21.90
C ILE A 39 15.53 0.58 22.52
N ALA A 40 15.59 1.90 22.71
CA ALA A 40 14.44 2.74 22.95
C ALA A 40 14.25 3.68 21.74
N GLY A 41 13.06 3.69 21.15
CA GLY A 41 12.81 4.45 19.93
C GLY A 41 11.58 5.36 20.01
N THR A 42 11.63 6.47 19.28
CA THR A 42 10.50 7.39 19.08
C THR A 42 10.24 7.60 17.59
N SER A 43 8.97 7.60 17.19
CA SER A 43 8.53 7.84 15.80
C SER A 43 9.26 6.91 14.81
N MET A 44 9.87 7.45 13.76
CA MET A 44 10.67 6.67 12.81
C MET A 44 11.80 5.86 13.49
N GLY A 45 12.39 6.36 14.59
CA GLY A 45 13.36 5.61 15.39
C GLY A 45 12.73 4.39 16.09
N ALA A 46 11.45 4.45 16.46
CA ALA A 46 10.72 3.28 16.94
C ALA A 46 10.44 2.27 15.81
N LEU A 47 10.18 2.75 14.58
CA LEU A 47 10.00 1.86 13.42
C LEU A 47 11.30 1.11 13.10
N ILE A 48 12.42 1.82 12.98
CA ILE A 48 13.73 1.23 12.69
C ILE A 48 14.17 0.31 13.83
N GLY A 49 14.08 0.80 15.07
CA GLY A 49 14.43 0.05 16.26
C GLY A 49 13.60 -1.22 16.46
N GLY A 50 12.28 -1.14 16.27
CA GLY A 50 11.40 -2.29 16.40
C GLY A 50 11.61 -3.35 15.32
N LEU A 51 11.87 -2.92 14.06
CA LEU A 51 12.25 -3.84 12.99
C LEU A 51 13.59 -4.51 13.29
N TYR A 52 14.61 -3.74 13.67
CA TYR A 52 15.92 -4.26 14.05
C TYR A 52 15.82 -5.30 15.19
N SER A 53 15.12 -4.94 16.26
CA SER A 53 14.85 -5.82 17.40
C SER A 53 14.07 -7.08 17.02
N SER A 54 13.23 -7.04 15.98
CA SER A 54 12.52 -8.23 15.46
C SER A 54 13.38 -9.16 14.59
N GLY A 55 14.65 -8.83 14.38
CA GLY A 55 15.64 -9.65 13.69
C GLY A 55 16.02 -9.19 12.28
N TYR A 56 15.57 -8.02 11.83
CA TYR A 56 16.07 -7.46 10.58
C TYR A 56 17.49 -6.92 10.77
N SER A 57 18.44 -7.39 9.96
CA SER A 57 19.81 -6.84 9.94
C SER A 57 19.84 -5.43 9.36
N ALA A 58 20.88 -4.65 9.66
CA ALA A 58 20.98 -3.29 9.10
C ALA A 58 21.02 -3.28 7.56
N SER A 59 21.61 -4.30 6.95
CA SER A 59 21.64 -4.47 5.48
C SER A 59 20.26 -4.77 4.88
N GLU A 60 19.43 -5.55 5.58
CA GLU A 60 18.04 -5.78 5.18
C GLU A 60 17.21 -4.50 5.33
N LEU A 61 17.40 -3.74 6.42
CA LEU A 61 16.76 -2.45 6.62
C LEU A 61 17.14 -1.43 5.54
N GLU A 62 18.41 -1.38 5.12
CA GLU A 62 18.87 -0.56 3.98
C GLU A 62 18.19 -0.97 2.67
N SER A 63 18.11 -2.27 2.39
CA SER A 63 17.43 -2.81 1.20
C SER A 63 15.93 -2.50 1.20
N LEU A 64 15.29 -2.59 2.36
CA LEU A 64 13.90 -2.18 2.56
C LEU A 64 13.74 -0.67 2.32
N ALA A 65 14.59 0.17 2.91
CA ALA A 65 14.53 1.62 2.73
C ALA A 65 14.64 2.05 1.26
N HIS A 66 15.41 1.34 0.44
CA HIS A 66 15.50 1.62 -1.00
C HIS A 66 14.32 1.13 -1.83
N SER A 67 13.62 0.08 -1.39
CA SER A 67 12.52 -0.53 -2.16
C SER A 67 11.15 0.02 -1.81
N LEU A 68 11.00 0.66 -0.66
CA LEU A 68 9.72 1.18 -0.19
C LEU A 68 9.26 2.41 -1.00
N PRO A 69 7.97 2.49 -1.38
CA PRO A 69 7.41 3.63 -2.10
C PRO A 69 7.09 4.77 -1.12
N TRP A 70 8.11 5.47 -0.63
CA TRP A 70 8.00 6.48 0.45
C TRP A 70 6.91 7.54 0.20
N GLN A 71 6.84 8.10 -1.02
CA GLN A 71 5.80 9.08 -1.38
C GLN A 71 4.37 8.56 -1.14
N LYS A 72 4.14 7.25 -1.33
CA LYS A 72 2.83 6.61 -1.09
C LYS A 72 2.63 6.23 0.38
N LEU A 73 3.71 6.02 1.14
CA LEU A 73 3.63 5.72 2.57
C LEU A 73 3.28 6.95 3.39
N VAL A 74 3.78 8.13 2.97
CA VAL A 74 3.52 9.41 3.63
C VAL A 74 2.36 10.20 2.99
N SER A 75 1.67 9.64 1.99
CA SER A 75 0.56 10.33 1.35
C SER A 75 -0.65 10.47 2.29
N LEU A 76 -1.41 11.55 2.08
CA LEU A 76 -2.65 11.82 2.80
C LEU A 76 -3.87 11.14 2.13
N ASP A 77 -3.65 10.27 1.15
CA ASP A 77 -4.72 9.54 0.49
C ASP A 77 -5.30 8.46 1.43
N ASN A 78 -6.62 8.52 1.63
CA ASN A 78 -7.38 7.67 2.52
C ASN A 78 -8.16 6.57 1.83
N GLU A 79 -8.15 6.58 0.50
CA GLU A 79 -8.91 5.62 -0.28
C GLU A 79 -8.04 4.45 -0.71
N ALA A 80 -8.68 3.28 -0.81
CA ALA A 80 -7.99 2.11 -1.35
C ALA A 80 -7.49 2.40 -2.76
N PRO A 81 -6.28 1.96 -3.16
CA PRO A 81 -5.84 2.10 -4.54
C PRO A 81 -6.93 1.56 -5.47
N ARG A 82 -7.23 2.29 -6.55
CA ARG A 82 -8.33 1.94 -7.47
C ARG A 82 -8.26 0.49 -7.95
N THR A 83 -7.04 -0.02 -8.16
CA THR A 83 -6.75 -1.40 -8.57
C THR A 83 -7.15 -2.47 -7.55
N ASN A 84 -7.26 -2.11 -6.27
CA ASN A 84 -7.63 -2.99 -5.16
C ASN A 84 -9.08 -2.81 -4.69
N THR A 85 -9.80 -1.82 -5.21
CA THR A 85 -11.22 -1.57 -4.94
C THR A 85 -12.10 -2.49 -5.80
N TYR A 86 -13.25 -2.92 -5.28
CA TYR A 86 -14.21 -3.68 -6.09
C TYR A 86 -14.83 -2.81 -7.20
N LEU A 87 -15.07 -3.40 -8.37
CA LEU A 87 -15.53 -2.71 -9.58
C LEU A 87 -16.74 -1.77 -9.34
N GLU A 88 -17.74 -2.23 -8.57
CA GLU A 88 -18.92 -1.42 -8.23
C GLU A 88 -18.55 -0.12 -7.51
N GLN A 89 -17.59 -0.21 -6.59
CA GLN A 89 -17.16 0.92 -5.78
C GLN A 89 -16.26 1.89 -6.55
N LYS A 90 -15.49 1.40 -7.53
CA LYS A 90 -14.72 2.27 -8.44
C LYS A 90 -15.65 3.27 -9.11
N SER A 91 -16.76 2.77 -9.68
CA SER A 91 -17.73 3.63 -10.36
C SER A 91 -18.37 4.67 -9.44
N ILE A 92 -18.63 4.35 -8.17
CA ILE A 92 -19.21 5.30 -7.20
C ILE A 92 -18.18 6.35 -6.80
N ARG A 93 -16.94 5.93 -6.53
CA ARG A 93 -15.88 6.81 -6.06
C ARG A 93 -15.40 7.78 -7.14
N ASP A 94 -15.23 7.29 -8.37
CA ASP A 94 -14.62 8.07 -9.45
C ASP A 94 -15.52 9.23 -9.95
N ARG A 95 -16.81 9.25 -9.56
CA ARG A 95 -17.80 10.26 -9.99
C ARG A 95 -17.68 11.62 -9.29
N ALA A 96 -16.98 11.76 -8.17
CA ALA A 96 -17.03 13.00 -7.38
C ALA A 96 -15.66 13.50 -6.92
N SER A 97 -15.56 14.82 -6.76
CA SER A 97 -14.34 15.51 -6.33
C SER A 97 -14.24 15.60 -4.80
N ILE A 98 -15.38 15.75 -4.11
CA ILE A 98 -15.44 15.95 -2.65
C ILE A 98 -16.39 14.92 -2.04
N ALA A 99 -15.99 14.29 -0.93
CA ALA A 99 -16.82 13.38 -0.15
C ALA A 99 -16.91 13.85 1.31
N ILE A 100 -18.14 14.09 1.77
CA ILE A 100 -18.46 14.60 3.10
C ILE A 100 -19.27 13.54 3.84
N ARG A 101 -18.85 13.14 5.05
CA ARG A 101 -19.54 12.11 5.83
C ARG A 101 -20.35 12.71 6.98
N PHE A 102 -21.46 12.04 7.31
CA PHE A 102 -22.39 12.48 8.35
C PHE A 102 -22.60 11.41 9.41
N GLU A 103 -22.87 11.85 10.63
CA GLU A 103 -23.32 11.01 11.73
C GLU A 103 -24.59 11.63 12.33
N LYS A 104 -25.74 10.93 12.20
CA LYS A 104 -27.05 11.42 12.66
C LYS A 104 -27.36 12.85 12.17
N PHE A 105 -27.18 13.10 10.86
CA PHE A 105 -27.34 14.40 10.20
C PHE A 105 -26.38 15.51 10.63
N LYS A 106 -25.42 15.23 11.52
CA LYS A 106 -24.35 16.17 11.87
C LYS A 106 -23.18 15.96 10.92
N LEU A 107 -22.68 17.06 10.35
CA LEU A 107 -21.44 17.09 9.59
C LEU A 107 -20.30 16.58 10.48
N VAL A 108 -19.57 15.56 10.01
CA VAL A 108 -18.40 15.05 10.73
C VAL A 108 -17.16 15.61 10.08
N VAL A 109 -16.46 16.49 10.80
CA VAL A 109 -15.14 16.95 10.41
C VAL A 109 -14.15 15.78 10.56
N PRO A 110 -13.36 15.46 9.53
CA PRO A 110 -12.34 14.42 9.62
C PRO A 110 -11.42 14.66 10.81
N LYS A 111 -11.16 13.61 11.59
CA LYS A 111 -10.27 13.68 12.78
C LYS A 111 -8.79 13.67 12.42
N SER A 112 -8.47 13.23 11.20
CA SER A 112 -7.12 13.22 10.63
C SER A 112 -7.21 13.40 9.12
N LEU A 113 -6.10 13.86 8.51
CA LEU A 113 -5.96 13.95 7.06
C LEU A 113 -5.65 12.59 6.42
N SER A 114 -5.04 11.67 7.17
CA SER A 114 -4.70 10.31 6.77
C SER A 114 -5.15 9.28 7.82
N ALA A 115 -5.69 8.16 7.38
CA ALA A 115 -5.88 6.93 8.15
C ALA A 115 -4.63 6.05 8.13
N SER A 116 -3.66 6.37 7.26
CA SER A 116 -2.33 5.74 7.18
C SER A 116 -2.40 4.24 6.94
N GLN A 117 -3.33 3.82 6.08
CA GLN A 117 -3.52 2.41 5.74
C GLN A 117 -2.29 1.82 5.05
N THR A 118 -1.66 2.55 4.13
CA THR A 118 -0.46 2.04 3.42
C THR A 118 0.68 1.77 4.41
N LEU A 119 0.98 2.73 5.28
CA LEU A 119 1.97 2.57 6.34
C LEU A 119 1.62 1.41 7.29
N THR A 120 0.34 1.32 7.70
CA THR A 120 -0.15 0.25 8.58
C THR A 120 0.06 -1.13 7.96
N ARG A 121 -0.35 -1.31 6.70
CA ARG A 121 -0.16 -2.55 5.96
C ARG A 121 1.32 -2.93 5.88
N THR A 122 2.19 -1.98 5.53
CA THR A 122 3.62 -2.24 5.40
C THR A 122 4.23 -2.74 6.70
N ILE A 123 3.96 -2.05 7.82
CA ILE A 123 4.50 -2.43 9.12
C ILE A 123 3.94 -3.78 9.59
N ASP A 124 2.64 -4.01 9.44
CA ASP A 124 2.02 -5.29 9.83
C ASP A 124 2.62 -6.46 9.06
N LEU A 125 2.80 -6.31 7.74
CA LEU A 125 3.36 -7.36 6.90
C LEU A 125 4.84 -7.62 7.20
N LEU A 126 5.64 -6.58 7.46
CA LEU A 126 7.03 -6.74 7.87
C LEU A 126 7.12 -7.49 9.21
N ILE A 127 6.35 -7.08 10.22
CA ILE A 127 6.37 -7.77 11.52
C ILE A 127 5.86 -9.21 11.43
N LEU A 128 4.80 -9.46 10.65
CA LEU A 128 4.35 -10.83 10.42
C LEU A 128 5.44 -11.69 9.78
N ASN A 129 6.23 -11.13 8.87
CA ASN A 129 7.32 -11.85 8.21
C ASN A 129 8.67 -11.75 8.93
N ALA A 130 8.72 -11.15 10.12
CA ALA A 130 9.96 -11.02 10.89
C ALA A 130 10.46 -12.40 11.37
N PRO A 131 11.78 -12.56 11.56
CA PRO A 131 12.35 -13.78 12.14
C PRO A 131 11.85 -14.04 13.57
N TYR A 132 11.73 -12.98 14.39
CA TYR A 132 11.31 -13.06 15.77
C TYR A 132 9.94 -12.41 16.01
N HIS A 133 9.09 -13.11 16.75
CA HIS A 133 7.81 -12.60 17.23
C HIS A 133 7.81 -12.52 18.75
N THR A 134 7.16 -11.49 19.29
CA THR A 134 7.06 -11.25 20.72
C THR A 134 6.01 -12.16 21.34
N ALA A 135 6.35 -12.87 22.42
CA ALA A 135 5.37 -13.64 23.20
C ALA A 135 4.57 -12.72 24.13
N HIS A 136 5.27 -12.05 25.05
CA HIS A 136 4.62 -11.21 26.08
C HIS A 136 5.22 -9.82 26.14
N SER A 137 6.55 -9.73 26.09
CA SER A 137 7.30 -8.48 26.23
C SER A 137 8.19 -8.22 25.02
N PHE A 138 8.39 -6.94 24.74
CA PHE A 138 9.39 -6.48 23.78
C PHE A 138 10.82 -6.67 24.28
N SER A 139 11.00 -6.95 25.57
CA SER A 139 12.28 -7.38 26.14
C SER A 139 12.66 -8.81 25.78
N ASP A 140 11.71 -9.62 25.27
CA ASP A 140 11.95 -11.02 24.87
C ASP A 140 12.62 -11.12 23.49
N LEU A 141 12.71 -10.00 22.76
CA LEU A 141 13.39 -9.89 21.48
C LEU A 141 14.92 -10.02 21.65
N PRO A 142 15.65 -10.47 20.61
CA PRO A 142 17.12 -10.56 20.64
C PRO A 142 17.80 -9.27 21.11
N VAL A 143 17.23 -8.12 20.71
CA VAL A 143 17.56 -6.79 21.22
C VAL A 143 16.30 -6.24 21.89
N GLY A 144 16.33 -6.08 23.20
CA GLY A 144 15.15 -5.65 23.95
C GLY A 144 14.66 -4.28 23.50
N PHE A 145 13.36 -4.11 23.30
CA PHE A 145 12.80 -2.92 22.65
C PHE A 145 11.79 -2.16 23.51
N ARG A 146 11.76 -0.83 23.38
CA ARG A 146 10.70 0.05 23.90
C ARG A 146 10.34 1.12 22.88
N ALA A 147 9.05 1.35 22.68
CA ALA A 147 8.55 2.45 21.86
C ALA A 147 7.93 3.53 22.74
N VAL A 148 8.34 4.78 22.57
CA VAL A 148 7.77 5.91 23.32
C VAL A 148 6.61 6.54 22.54
N SER A 149 5.51 6.79 23.23
CA SER A 149 4.31 7.43 22.68
C SER A 149 3.77 8.49 23.64
N THR A 150 2.85 9.31 23.15
CA THR A 150 2.17 10.34 23.94
C THR A 150 0.69 10.00 24.05
N ASP A 151 0.14 9.97 25.27
CA ASP A 151 -1.32 9.92 25.41
C ASP A 151 -1.91 11.32 25.26
N LEU A 152 -2.67 11.54 24.19
CA LEU A 152 -3.28 12.84 23.86
C LEU A 152 -4.35 13.29 24.87
N LEU A 153 -4.85 12.38 25.73
CA LEU A 153 -5.84 12.75 26.75
C LEU A 153 -5.18 13.35 28.00
N SER A 154 -4.10 12.72 28.49
CA SER A 154 -3.39 13.15 29.69
C SER A 154 -2.19 14.07 29.41
N GLY A 155 -1.69 14.10 28.17
CA GLY A 155 -0.44 14.76 27.79
C GLY A 155 0.81 14.03 28.31
N GLN A 156 0.66 12.85 28.91
CA GLN A 156 1.74 12.11 29.54
C GLN A 156 2.45 11.17 28.57
N ARG A 157 3.72 10.90 28.87
CA ARG A 157 4.51 9.86 28.20
C ARG A 157 3.94 8.48 28.50
N VAL A 158 3.83 7.66 27.47
CA VAL A 158 3.48 6.24 27.57
C VAL A 158 4.54 5.41 26.85
N THR A 159 5.30 4.63 27.61
CA THR A 159 6.28 3.68 27.08
C THR A 159 5.61 2.33 26.81
N LEU A 160 5.66 1.89 25.56
CA LEU A 160 5.06 0.64 25.10
C LEU A 160 6.11 -0.47 25.17
N THR A 161 5.84 -1.46 26.03
CA THR A 161 6.75 -2.58 26.34
C THR A 161 6.20 -3.95 25.93
N SER A 162 4.95 -4.02 25.48
CA SER A 162 4.24 -5.27 25.17
C SER A 162 3.13 -5.07 24.14
N GLY A 163 2.46 -6.17 23.76
CA GLY A 163 1.34 -6.20 22.81
C GLY A 163 1.81 -6.33 21.36
N PRO A 164 0.97 -6.01 20.36
CA PRO A 164 1.39 -6.07 18.97
C PRO A 164 2.51 -5.07 18.67
N LEU A 165 3.69 -5.56 18.29
CA LEU A 165 4.87 -4.72 17.99
C LEU A 165 4.59 -3.70 16.88
N SER A 166 3.85 -4.11 15.84
CA SER A 166 3.44 -3.21 14.76
C SER A 166 2.53 -2.07 15.24
N GLU A 167 1.63 -2.33 16.21
CA GLU A 167 0.78 -1.30 16.80
C GLU A 167 1.59 -0.32 17.66
N ALA A 168 2.56 -0.82 18.43
CA ALA A 168 3.42 0.04 19.25
C ALA A 168 4.30 0.99 18.41
N MET A 169 4.92 0.43 17.38
CA MET A 169 5.69 1.18 16.38
C MET A 169 4.86 2.27 15.70
N ARG A 170 3.64 1.94 15.26
CA ARG A 170 2.72 2.94 14.68
C ARG A 170 2.27 3.99 15.68
N ALA A 171 1.94 3.60 16.91
CA ALA A 171 1.48 4.53 17.95
C ALA A 171 2.55 5.60 18.19
N SER A 172 3.80 5.17 18.31
CA SER A 172 4.97 6.05 18.43
C SER A 172 5.20 6.98 17.24
N SER A 173 4.67 6.64 16.06
CA SER A 173 4.84 7.39 14.79
C SER A 173 3.56 8.07 14.29
N THR A 174 2.54 8.22 15.16
CA THR A 174 1.24 8.77 14.78
C THR A 174 1.23 10.29 14.95
N ILE A 175 1.54 11.03 13.89
CA ILE A 175 1.64 12.49 13.92
C ILE A 175 0.23 13.09 14.10
N PRO A 176 -0.01 13.93 15.13
CA PRO A 176 -1.30 14.60 15.31
C PRO A 176 -1.74 15.37 14.06
N ILE A 177 -3.07 15.46 13.84
CA ILE A 177 -3.70 16.07 12.65
C ILE A 177 -3.48 15.26 11.36
N LEU A 178 -2.26 14.78 11.10
CA LEU A 178 -1.95 13.99 9.91
C LEU A 178 -2.49 12.57 10.01
N ASN A 179 -2.29 11.88 11.14
CA ASN A 179 -2.62 10.47 11.30
C ASN A 179 -3.69 10.27 12.39
N LEU A 180 -4.47 9.19 12.28
CA LEU A 180 -5.47 8.87 13.29
C LEU A 180 -4.84 8.27 14.57
N PRO A 181 -5.06 8.85 15.76
CA PRO A 181 -4.57 8.33 17.04
C PRO A 181 -4.92 6.87 17.29
N ILE A 182 -3.99 6.12 17.88
CA ILE A 182 -4.20 4.71 18.22
C ILE A 182 -4.86 4.59 19.59
N LYS A 183 -6.05 3.98 19.62
CA LYS A 183 -6.73 3.65 20.87
C LYS A 183 -6.18 2.35 21.44
N ARG A 184 -5.64 2.40 22.66
CA ARG A 184 -5.12 1.26 23.40
C ARG A 184 -5.36 1.45 24.90
N ASN A 185 -5.96 0.47 25.58
CA ASN A 185 -6.20 0.50 27.03
C ASN A 185 -6.85 1.80 27.56
N GLY A 186 -7.79 2.38 26.80
CA GLY A 186 -8.45 3.65 27.17
C GLY A 186 -7.66 4.92 26.81
N GLN A 187 -6.39 4.81 26.43
CA GLN A 187 -5.53 5.91 26.00
C GLN A 187 -5.73 6.22 24.51
N LYS A 188 -5.38 7.45 24.10
CA LYS A 188 -5.30 7.86 22.69
C LYS A 188 -3.85 8.20 22.37
N LEU A 189 -3.12 7.20 21.89
CA LEU A 189 -1.69 7.30 21.63
C LEU A 189 -1.42 8.04 20.32
N ALA A 190 -0.45 8.95 20.38
CA ALA A 190 0.13 9.68 19.27
C ALA A 190 1.67 9.66 19.38
N ASP A 191 2.31 10.36 18.45
CA ASP A 191 3.76 10.38 18.30
C ASP A 191 4.47 10.71 19.62
N GLY A 192 5.52 9.93 19.93
CA GLY A 192 6.32 10.12 21.14
C GLY A 192 7.16 11.40 21.12
N GLY A 193 7.37 12.01 19.95
CA GLY A 193 8.14 13.23 19.77
C GLY A 193 7.57 14.44 20.52
N LEU A 194 6.30 14.41 20.91
CA LEU A 194 5.68 15.44 21.74
C LEU A 194 6.25 15.48 23.18
N VAL A 195 6.71 14.34 23.71
CA VAL A 195 7.13 14.19 25.12
C VAL A 195 8.56 13.69 25.31
N ALA A 196 9.13 13.01 24.31
CA ALA A 196 10.50 12.55 24.28
C ALA A 196 10.88 12.12 22.85
N ASN A 197 11.31 13.06 22.01
CA ASN A 197 11.78 12.73 20.67
C ASN A 197 13.08 11.91 20.65
N LEU A 198 13.93 12.04 21.68
CA LEU A 198 15.13 11.22 21.88
C LEU A 198 15.09 10.60 23.30
N PRO A 199 14.69 9.33 23.45
CA PRO A 199 14.36 8.77 24.76
C PRO A 199 15.56 8.09 25.44
N VAL A 200 16.61 8.84 25.79
CA VAL A 200 17.83 8.28 26.42
C VAL A 200 17.54 7.75 27.82
N ASP A 201 16.68 8.43 28.57
CA ASP A 201 16.25 8.02 29.91
C ASP A 201 15.49 6.69 29.95
N GLU A 202 14.85 6.28 28.85
CA GLU A 202 14.21 4.97 28.78
C GLU A 202 15.21 3.82 28.87
N LEU A 203 16.48 4.07 28.54
CA LEU A 203 17.55 3.07 28.69
C LEU A 203 17.90 2.79 30.15
N ASP A 204 17.57 3.70 31.08
CA ASP A 204 17.75 3.47 32.52
C ASP A 204 16.82 2.35 33.01
N HIS A 205 15.63 2.20 32.42
CA HIS A 205 14.71 1.11 32.75
C HIS A 205 15.15 -0.27 32.22
N PHE A 206 16.19 -0.31 31.40
CA PHE A 206 16.86 -1.55 30.99
C PHE A 206 18.14 -1.81 31.79
N ASP A 207 18.49 -0.95 32.76
CA ASP A 207 19.77 -0.96 33.46
C ASP A 207 20.96 -1.00 32.47
N ALA A 208 20.88 -0.20 31.40
CA ALA A 208 21.93 -0.14 30.38
C ALA A 208 23.23 0.43 30.98
N GLY A 209 24.32 -0.34 30.91
CA GLY A 209 25.62 0.06 31.46
C GLY A 209 26.37 1.11 30.65
N TYR A 210 25.99 1.31 29.38
CA TYR A 210 26.51 2.34 28.47
C TYR A 210 25.40 2.79 27.52
N LYS A 211 25.06 4.08 27.53
CA LYS A 211 23.93 4.68 26.81
C LYS A 211 24.42 5.47 25.60
N VAL A 212 23.99 5.06 24.42
CA VAL A 212 24.31 5.72 23.15
C VAL A 212 23.04 6.38 22.61
N ALA A 213 23.08 7.68 22.36
CA ALA A 213 22.03 8.41 21.69
C ALA A 213 22.35 8.55 20.20
N VAL A 214 21.40 8.24 19.32
CA VAL A 214 21.49 8.53 17.88
C VAL A 214 20.49 9.62 17.56
N ASP A 215 21.03 10.79 17.25
CA ASP A 215 20.26 12.00 17.10
C ASP A 215 20.16 12.40 15.63
N THR A 216 18.93 12.39 15.11
CA THR A 216 18.59 12.76 13.74
C THR A 216 17.55 13.88 13.65
N HIS A 217 17.47 14.75 14.66
CA HIS A 217 16.52 15.85 14.61
C HIS A 217 16.76 16.75 13.38
N GLY A 218 15.68 17.16 12.73
CA GLY A 218 15.72 18.11 11.63
C GLY A 218 15.95 19.54 12.11
N ARG A 219 16.28 20.44 11.18
CA ARG A 219 16.31 21.88 11.45
C ARG A 219 14.89 22.45 11.41
N MET A 220 14.69 23.52 12.16
CA MET A 220 13.50 24.37 12.07
C MET A 220 13.40 25.03 10.69
N TYR A 221 12.17 25.23 10.19
CA TYR A 221 11.91 26.11 9.05
C TYR A 221 12.40 27.52 9.40
N THR A 222 13.14 28.13 8.49
CA THR A 222 13.73 29.48 8.66
C THR A 222 13.10 30.52 7.75
N ASP A 223 12.53 30.09 6.61
CA ASP A 223 11.79 30.96 5.70
C ASP A 223 10.33 31.12 6.13
N SER A 224 9.84 32.36 6.18
CA SER A 224 8.45 32.64 6.55
C SER A 224 7.44 31.95 5.63
N SER A 225 7.72 31.91 4.33
CA SER A 225 6.88 31.24 3.32
C SER A 225 6.80 29.72 3.50
N ASP A 226 7.73 29.12 4.24
CA ASP A 226 7.69 27.70 4.56
C ASP A 226 6.68 27.38 5.68
N ILE A 227 6.12 28.37 6.37
CA ILE A 227 5.15 28.18 7.48
C ILE A 227 3.71 28.53 7.05
N ASP A 228 3.50 28.98 5.80
CA ASP A 228 2.19 29.43 5.28
C ASP A 228 1.09 28.35 5.27
N VAL A 229 1.46 27.08 5.51
CA VAL A 229 0.57 25.94 5.42
C VAL A 229 0.34 25.30 6.80
N PRO A 230 -0.90 25.05 7.24
CA PRO A 230 -1.20 24.67 8.63
C PRO A 230 -0.43 23.46 9.17
N TRP A 231 -0.17 22.45 8.33
CA TRP A 231 0.58 21.27 8.76
C TRP A 231 2.08 21.52 8.90
N LYS A 232 2.67 22.43 8.11
CA LYS A 232 4.08 22.85 8.28
C LYS A 232 4.24 23.67 9.56
N ALA A 233 3.25 24.51 9.89
CA ALA A 233 3.23 25.22 11.18
C ALA A 233 3.12 24.25 12.37
N ALA A 234 2.32 23.18 12.25
CA ALA A 234 2.24 22.14 13.27
C ALA A 234 3.56 21.36 13.43
N ASP A 235 4.22 21.01 12.33
CA ASP A 235 5.55 20.37 12.31
C ASP A 235 6.62 21.27 12.95
N GLN A 236 6.63 22.57 12.63
CA GLN A 236 7.49 23.55 13.26
C GLN A 236 7.25 23.64 14.77
N ALA A 237 5.99 23.69 15.21
CA ALA A 237 5.66 23.73 16.63
C ALA A 237 6.14 22.48 17.38
N MET A 238 5.97 21.30 16.78
CA MET A 238 6.48 20.04 17.34
C MET A 238 8.01 20.01 17.41
N THR A 239 8.69 20.54 16.38
CA THR A 239 10.15 20.68 16.37
C THR A 239 10.65 21.62 17.47
N ILE A 240 9.96 22.73 17.73
CA ILE A 240 10.28 23.65 18.83
C ILE A 240 10.14 22.95 20.18
N LEU A 241 9.01 22.27 20.42
CA LEU A 241 8.78 21.54 21.68
C LEU A 241 9.83 20.45 21.91
N THR A 242 10.24 19.78 20.83
CA THR A 242 11.31 18.79 20.85
C THR A 242 12.65 19.39 21.30
N GLN A 243 13.04 20.55 20.74
CA GLN A 243 14.30 21.20 21.09
C GLN A 243 14.42 21.58 22.57
N ILE A 244 13.30 21.92 23.22
CA ILE A 244 13.28 22.26 24.64
C ILE A 244 13.65 21.04 25.52
N GLN A 245 13.26 19.83 25.11
CA GLN A 245 13.47 18.60 25.90
C GLN A 245 14.86 17.98 25.69
N TYR A 246 15.54 18.36 24.61
CA TYR A 246 16.74 17.71 24.11
C TYR A 246 17.98 17.76 25.01
N PRO A 247 18.36 18.93 25.60
CA PRO A 247 19.57 19.02 26.42
C PRO A 247 19.59 18.02 27.57
N GLN A 248 18.46 17.85 28.25
CA GLN A 248 18.32 16.91 29.37
C GLN A 248 18.45 15.43 28.95
N GLN A 249 18.13 15.10 27.70
CA GLN A 249 18.29 13.74 27.18
C GLN A 249 19.73 13.48 26.77
N LEU A 250 20.38 14.46 26.13
CA LEU A 250 21.78 14.36 25.73
C LEU A 250 22.73 14.24 26.93
N GLU A 251 22.46 14.95 28.03
CA GLU A 251 23.23 14.83 29.29
C GLU A 251 23.20 13.42 29.90
N LYS A 252 22.16 12.62 29.61
CA LYS A 252 22.03 11.26 30.11
C LYS A 252 22.76 10.22 29.25
N ALA A 253 23.25 10.61 28.08
CA ALA A 253 23.96 9.73 27.16
C ALA A 253 25.47 9.71 27.47
N ASP A 254 26.08 8.52 27.45
CA ASP A 254 27.53 8.38 27.52
C ASP A 254 28.20 8.72 26.17
N MET A 255 27.44 8.60 25.08
CA MET A 255 27.87 8.92 23.71
C MET A 255 26.69 9.42 22.89
N VAL A 256 26.93 10.44 22.06
CA VAL A 256 25.95 10.96 21.10
C VAL A 256 26.50 10.80 19.69
N ILE A 257 25.74 10.16 18.81
CA ILE A 257 26.03 10.01 17.39
C ILE A 257 25.06 10.93 16.63
N THR A 258 25.59 11.99 16.03
CA THR A 258 24.83 12.94 15.20
C THR A 258 25.31 12.84 13.74
N PRO A 259 24.54 12.16 12.86
CA PRO A 259 24.80 12.14 11.41
C PRO A 259 24.84 13.55 10.82
N ASP A 260 25.66 13.75 9.79
CA ASP A 260 25.69 15.04 9.07
C ASP A 260 24.58 15.07 8.01
N ILE A 261 23.42 15.54 8.42
CA ILE A 261 22.18 15.63 7.63
C ILE A 261 21.59 17.04 7.67
N SER A 262 22.45 18.02 7.98
CA SER A 262 22.08 19.39 8.33
C SER A 262 21.42 20.19 7.19
N ASN A 263 21.48 19.71 5.95
CA ASN A 263 20.86 20.31 4.78
C ASN A 263 19.56 19.61 4.33
N HIS A 264 19.09 18.59 5.06
CA HIS A 264 17.98 17.75 4.63
C HIS A 264 16.72 17.91 5.51
N LYS A 265 15.54 18.01 4.87
CA LYS A 265 14.24 18.23 5.53
C LYS A 265 13.67 16.90 6.04
N ALA A 266 13.05 16.90 7.22
CA ALA A 266 12.43 15.72 7.82
C ALA A 266 11.28 15.12 7.00
N THR A 267 10.66 15.92 6.12
CA THR A 267 9.54 15.50 5.25
C THR A 267 9.99 14.98 3.88
N ASP A 268 11.27 15.11 3.54
CA ASP A 268 11.77 14.75 2.21
C ASP A 268 12.30 13.32 2.19
N PHE A 269 11.79 12.45 1.33
CA PHE A 269 12.22 11.05 1.25
C PHE A 269 12.89 10.72 -0.09
N SER A 270 13.41 11.72 -0.82
CA SER A 270 14.14 11.51 -2.09
C SER A 270 15.52 10.89 -1.89
N ASP A 271 16.29 11.35 -0.90
CA ASP A 271 17.74 11.13 -0.82
C ASP A 271 18.14 10.03 0.18
N ILE A 272 17.43 8.89 0.12
CA ILE A 272 17.61 7.75 1.02
C ILE A 272 19.08 7.27 1.09
N ARG A 273 19.78 7.24 -0.06
CA ARG A 273 21.19 6.79 -0.11
C ARG A 273 22.12 7.71 0.67
N GLU A 274 21.95 9.02 0.54
CA GLU A 274 22.80 10.00 1.20
C GLU A 274 22.58 9.98 2.72
N LEU A 275 21.32 9.89 3.15
CA LEU A 275 20.97 9.76 4.57
C LEU A 275 21.63 8.56 5.24
N ILE A 276 21.55 7.37 4.62
CA ILE A 276 22.19 6.15 5.14
C ILE A 276 23.71 6.32 5.17
N ALA A 277 24.31 6.89 4.12
CA ALA A 277 25.75 7.12 4.05
C ALA A 277 26.24 8.07 5.15
N ALA A 278 25.50 9.15 5.44
CA ALA A 278 25.83 10.11 6.50
C ALA A 278 25.85 9.44 7.89
N GLY A 279 24.83 8.60 8.17
CA GLY A 279 24.78 7.82 9.41
C GLY A 279 25.90 6.81 9.53
N TYR A 280 26.19 6.08 8.45
CA TYR A 280 27.27 5.09 8.40
C TYR A 280 28.64 5.73 8.66
N ALA A 281 28.92 6.88 8.04
CA ALA A 281 30.18 7.60 8.22
C ALA A 281 30.43 7.98 9.69
N LYS A 282 29.41 8.52 10.37
CA LYS A 282 29.50 8.89 11.80
C LYS A 282 29.52 7.67 12.73
N GLY A 283 28.71 6.66 12.45
CA GLY A 283 28.70 5.41 13.22
C GLY A 283 30.07 4.73 13.19
N ARG A 284 30.68 4.62 12.01
CA ARG A 284 31.99 3.98 11.83
C ARG A 284 33.12 4.72 12.54
N LEU A 285 33.05 6.06 12.58
CA LEU A 285 34.01 6.89 13.30
C LEU A 285 33.97 6.64 14.83
N LEU A 286 32.77 6.43 15.39
CA LEU A 286 32.56 6.37 16.84
C LEU A 286 32.49 4.93 17.40
N ALA A 287 32.20 3.94 16.57
CA ALA A 287 32.07 2.54 16.97
C ALA A 287 33.31 2.00 17.72
N PRO A 288 34.58 2.27 17.30
CA PRO A 288 35.76 1.83 18.06
C PRO A 288 35.85 2.44 19.47
N ILE A 289 35.36 3.68 19.65
CA ILE A 289 35.35 4.37 20.95
C ILE A 289 34.33 3.71 21.88
N ILE A 290 33.13 3.42 21.37
CA ILE A 290 32.09 2.70 22.12
C ILE A 290 32.63 1.32 22.55
N LYS A 291 33.23 0.57 21.62
CA LYS A 291 33.83 -0.75 21.89
C LYS A 291 34.90 -0.73 22.98
N ARG A 292 35.67 0.36 23.09
CA ARG A 292 36.65 0.57 24.16
C ARG A 292 35.98 0.88 25.51
N ASN A 293 34.97 1.75 25.50
CA ASN A 293 34.35 2.27 26.74
C ASN A 293 33.42 1.26 27.44
N ILE A 294 32.96 0.24 26.73
CA ILE A 294 32.12 -0.83 27.29
C ILE A 294 32.92 -1.91 28.03
N GLN A 295 34.26 -1.85 28.00
CA GLN A 295 35.12 -2.75 28.75
C GLN A 295 35.06 -2.41 30.26
N LEU A 296 35.02 -3.44 31.11
CA LEU A 296 34.98 -3.27 32.57
C LEU A 296 36.39 -3.00 33.14
N ALA A 297 36.48 -2.14 34.15
CA ALA A 297 37.73 -1.85 34.84
C ALA A 297 38.18 -3.04 35.72
N PRO A 298 39.49 -3.33 35.82
CA PRO A 298 40.01 -4.36 36.70
C PRO A 298 39.78 -3.99 38.18
N ARG A 299 39.34 -4.95 39.00
CA ARG A 299 39.21 -4.80 40.48
C ARG A 299 40.52 -5.17 41.18
N HIS A 300 40.64 -4.77 42.46
CA HIS A 300 41.81 -4.99 43.32
C HIS A 300 42.31 -6.45 43.27
N ASP A 301 43.62 -6.58 43.06
CA ASP A 301 44.29 -7.83 42.72
C ASP A 301 44.75 -8.62 43.95
N ILE A 302 44.69 -9.94 43.85
CA ILE A 302 45.38 -10.87 44.76
C ILE A 302 46.61 -11.37 44.03
N ASP A 303 47.80 -11.20 44.63
CA ASP A 303 49.05 -11.77 44.11
C ASP A 303 49.03 -13.31 44.28
N ILE A 304 49.14 -14.01 43.17
CA ILE A 304 49.17 -15.48 43.09
C ILE A 304 50.39 -15.97 42.31
N ALA A 305 51.46 -15.19 42.30
CA ALA A 305 52.74 -15.60 41.77
C ALA A 305 53.21 -16.93 42.41
N GLY A 306 53.58 -17.89 41.57
CA GLY A 306 54.09 -19.20 41.98
C GLY A 306 53.03 -20.28 42.22
N PHE A 307 51.75 -20.05 41.90
CA PHE A 307 50.75 -21.11 41.92
C PHE A 307 50.94 -22.11 40.77
N SER A 308 50.76 -23.40 41.05
CA SER A 308 50.73 -24.49 40.06
C SER A 308 49.42 -24.49 39.26
N LYS A 309 49.43 -25.01 38.02
CA LYS A 309 48.27 -24.92 37.10
C LYS A 309 47.88 -26.27 36.53
N SER A 310 46.59 -26.50 36.43
CA SER A 310 46.00 -27.63 35.70
C SER A 310 44.78 -27.19 34.91
N ILE A 311 44.42 -27.96 33.88
CA ILE A 311 43.21 -27.74 33.11
C ILE A 311 42.40 -29.04 33.08
N GLU A 312 41.13 -28.97 33.44
CA GLU A 312 40.15 -30.06 33.46
C GLU A 312 39.10 -29.82 32.35
N GLY A 313 38.59 -30.91 31.77
CA GLY A 313 37.42 -30.87 30.88
C GLY A 313 37.69 -30.63 29.38
N ILE A 314 38.96 -30.62 28.94
CA ILE A 314 39.28 -30.46 27.50
C ILE A 314 39.15 -31.81 26.77
N PRO A 315 38.34 -31.90 25.70
CA PRO A 315 38.32 -33.08 24.82
C PRO A 315 39.64 -33.26 24.08
N ASN A 316 40.00 -34.52 23.81
CA ASN A 316 41.25 -34.88 23.13
C ASN A 316 41.17 -34.62 21.61
N SER A 317 40.91 -33.37 21.23
CA SER A 317 40.79 -32.92 19.84
C SER A 317 41.70 -31.70 19.60
N ALA A 318 42.35 -31.66 18.44
CA ALA A 318 43.37 -30.65 18.15
C ALA A 318 42.86 -29.20 18.31
N GLY A 319 41.62 -28.91 17.91
CA GLY A 319 41.05 -27.56 17.98
C GLY A 319 40.74 -27.07 19.41
N TYR A 320 40.17 -27.92 20.28
CA TYR A 320 39.97 -27.55 21.69
C TYR A 320 41.32 -27.44 22.44
N ILE A 321 42.29 -28.29 22.09
CA ILE A 321 43.65 -28.26 22.68
C ILE A 321 44.41 -26.98 22.29
N GLU A 322 44.27 -26.51 21.05
CA GLU A 322 44.90 -25.28 20.58
C GLU A 322 44.35 -24.05 21.31
N GLN A 323 43.03 -23.92 21.39
CA GLN A 323 42.35 -22.80 22.04
C GLN A 323 42.58 -22.78 23.57
N ALA A 324 42.72 -23.96 24.18
CA ALA A 324 43.07 -24.09 25.59
C ALA A 324 44.53 -23.71 25.93
N ARG A 325 45.39 -23.40 24.93
CA ARG A 325 46.77 -22.91 25.20
C ARG A 325 46.77 -21.59 25.97
N THR A 326 45.74 -20.75 25.82
CA THR A 326 45.58 -19.49 26.56
C THR A 326 45.49 -19.72 28.07
N ALA A 327 44.87 -20.83 28.50
CA ALA A 327 44.84 -21.24 29.91
C ALA A 327 46.22 -21.66 30.47
N ARG A 328 47.21 -21.91 29.60
CA ARG A 328 48.59 -22.23 29.99
C ARG A 328 49.47 -20.99 30.16
N ALA A 329 48.99 -19.80 29.80
CA ALA A 329 49.72 -18.54 29.90
C ALA A 329 50.17 -18.23 31.35
N ILE A 330 51.23 -17.44 31.52
CA ILE A 330 51.75 -17.06 32.85
C ILE A 330 50.66 -16.29 33.62
N VAL A 331 50.30 -16.79 34.81
CA VAL A 331 49.32 -16.18 35.72
C VAL A 331 50.10 -15.67 36.92
N ARG A 332 50.01 -14.37 37.20
CA ARG A 332 50.65 -13.72 38.36
C ARG A 332 49.63 -13.06 39.30
N SER A 333 48.40 -12.86 38.85
CA SER A 333 47.32 -12.26 39.65
C SER A 333 45.96 -12.87 39.33
N ASP A 334 45.00 -12.72 40.25
CA ASP A 334 43.55 -12.98 40.05
C ASP A 334 43.06 -12.38 38.71
N ASN A 335 43.35 -11.09 38.46
CA ASN A 335 42.90 -10.41 37.26
C ASN A 335 43.39 -11.10 35.97
N ARG A 336 44.57 -11.71 35.99
CA ARG A 336 45.05 -12.51 34.85
C ARG A 336 44.25 -13.80 34.65
N ILE A 337 43.79 -14.45 35.72
CA ILE A 337 42.87 -15.60 35.63
C ILE A 337 41.57 -15.17 34.98
N ARG A 338 40.96 -14.08 35.44
CA ARG A 338 39.72 -13.56 34.87
C ARG A 338 39.86 -13.22 33.40
N LYS A 339 40.93 -12.52 33.02
CA LYS A 339 41.21 -12.20 31.62
C LYS A 339 41.32 -13.46 30.75
N ILE A 340 41.97 -14.51 31.25
CA ILE A 340 42.06 -15.80 30.56
C ILE A 340 40.68 -16.47 30.46
N LEU A 341 39.88 -16.47 31.53
CA LEU A 341 38.51 -17.00 31.49
C LEU A 341 37.63 -16.23 30.49
N ASP A 342 37.76 -14.90 30.44
CA ASP A 342 37.06 -14.04 29.49
C ASP A 342 37.52 -14.31 28.05
N GLU A 343 38.84 -14.39 27.81
CA GLU A 343 39.39 -14.75 26.49
C GLU A 343 38.88 -16.13 26.03
N LEU A 344 38.83 -17.12 26.94
CA LEU A 344 38.28 -18.45 26.65
C LEU A 344 36.78 -18.42 26.38
N LEU A 345 36.00 -17.65 27.16
CA LEU A 345 34.56 -17.52 26.93
C LEU A 345 34.27 -16.75 25.62
N GLN A 346 35.11 -15.77 25.27
CA GLN A 346 35.03 -15.00 24.02
C GLN A 346 35.31 -15.86 22.78
N THR A 347 36.00 -16.99 22.91
CA THR A 347 36.12 -17.96 21.79
C THR A 347 34.77 -18.54 21.38
N GLY A 348 33.76 -18.51 22.27
CA GLY A 348 32.43 -19.06 22.04
C GLY A 348 32.37 -20.59 21.96
N LEU A 349 33.47 -21.28 22.24
CA LEU A 349 33.61 -22.75 22.13
C LEU A 349 33.24 -23.51 23.40
N PHE A 350 33.09 -22.80 24.53
CA PHE A 350 32.83 -23.38 25.83
C PHE A 350 31.49 -22.87 26.37
N THR A 351 30.66 -23.78 26.88
CA THR A 351 29.38 -23.44 27.52
C THR A 351 29.61 -22.82 28.89
N ARG A 352 30.63 -23.28 29.61
CA ARG A 352 31.01 -22.77 30.94
C ARG A 352 32.52 -22.84 31.11
N VAL A 353 33.10 -21.78 31.64
CA VAL A 353 34.50 -21.76 32.07
C VAL A 353 34.57 -21.19 33.48
N HIS A 354 35.31 -21.84 34.36
CA HIS A 354 35.58 -21.32 35.70
C HIS A 354 36.96 -21.75 36.17
N ALA A 355 37.52 -21.03 37.14
CA ALA A 355 38.77 -21.41 37.77
C ALA A 355 38.53 -21.70 39.25
N ARG A 356 39.06 -22.81 39.75
CA ARG A 356 39.10 -23.14 41.18
C ARG A 356 40.47 -22.74 41.72
N LEU A 357 40.49 -21.85 42.71
CA LEU A 357 41.71 -21.39 43.39
C LEU A 357 41.83 -22.12 44.73
N ASP A 358 42.92 -22.86 44.93
CA ASP A 358 43.27 -23.43 46.22
C ASP A 358 44.50 -22.73 46.80
N ARG A 359 44.28 -21.96 47.87
CA ARG A 359 45.33 -21.19 48.56
C ARG A 359 46.26 -22.06 49.41
N ARG A 360 45.83 -23.25 49.84
CA ARG A 360 46.64 -24.15 50.67
C ARG A 360 47.65 -24.91 49.82
N SER A 361 47.20 -25.48 48.70
CA SER A 361 48.08 -26.19 47.75
C SER A 361 48.79 -25.26 46.76
N ARG A 362 48.49 -23.95 46.79
CA ARG A 362 48.96 -22.95 45.83
C ARG A 362 48.70 -23.44 44.39
N SER A 363 47.46 -23.80 44.07
CA SER A 363 47.08 -24.29 42.74
C SER A 363 45.87 -23.55 42.15
N VAL A 364 45.85 -23.46 40.82
CA VAL A 364 44.76 -22.92 40.01
C VAL A 364 44.35 -23.97 38.99
N THR A 365 43.12 -24.46 39.10
CA THR A 365 42.54 -25.41 38.14
C THR A 365 41.54 -24.69 37.25
N PHE A 366 41.80 -24.63 35.94
CA PHE A 366 40.82 -24.16 34.96
C PHE A 366 39.91 -25.31 34.56
N VAL A 367 38.60 -25.12 34.66
CA VAL A 367 37.59 -26.11 34.32
C VAL A 367 36.82 -25.59 33.12
N LEU A 368 36.95 -26.28 32.00
CA LEU A 368 36.37 -25.89 30.71
C LEU A 368 35.30 -26.92 30.33
N GLU A 369 34.07 -26.47 30.11
CA GLU A 369 32.98 -27.29 29.57
C GLU A 369 32.82 -26.97 28.09
N PRO A 370 33.25 -27.85 27.16
CA PRO A 370 33.19 -27.61 25.72
C PRO A 370 31.76 -27.68 25.19
N LEU A 371 31.48 -26.99 24.08
CA LEU A 371 30.26 -27.21 23.32
C LEU A 371 30.25 -28.63 22.74
N PRO A 372 29.11 -29.35 22.82
CA PRO A 372 28.97 -30.67 22.21
C PRO A 372 29.13 -30.57 20.70
N ARG A 373 29.83 -31.52 20.08
CA ARG A 373 29.94 -31.61 18.62
C ARG A 373 28.60 -32.06 18.06
N ILE A 374 28.09 -31.36 17.05
CA ILE A 374 26.85 -31.76 16.38
C ILE A 374 27.22 -32.57 15.16
N GLU A 375 26.93 -33.87 15.15
CA GLU A 375 27.13 -34.76 14.00
C GLU A 375 25.82 -35.02 13.25
N LYS A 376 24.69 -35.03 13.96
CA LYS A 376 23.37 -35.29 13.41
C LYS A 376 22.40 -34.17 13.73
N ILE A 377 21.51 -33.88 12.78
CA ILE A 377 20.46 -32.87 12.94
C ILE A 377 19.13 -33.50 12.61
N GLU A 378 18.18 -33.35 13.52
CA GLU A 378 16.84 -33.88 13.39
C GLU A 378 15.86 -32.72 13.50
N VAL A 379 15.25 -32.34 12.38
CA VAL A 379 14.19 -31.33 12.34
C VAL A 379 12.86 -32.04 12.22
N THR A 380 11.96 -31.78 13.15
CA THR A 380 10.62 -32.38 13.21
C THR A 380 9.55 -31.29 13.32
N GLY A 381 8.30 -31.62 12.97
CA GLY A 381 7.20 -30.64 12.96
C GLY A 381 7.18 -29.79 11.69
N GLY A 382 6.60 -28.58 11.81
CA GLY A 382 6.44 -27.68 10.66
C GLY A 382 5.35 -28.13 9.66
N PRO A 383 5.06 -27.30 8.65
CA PRO A 383 4.14 -27.65 7.57
C PRO A 383 4.73 -28.75 6.66
N ALA A 384 3.96 -29.83 6.45
CA ALA A 384 4.36 -30.95 5.62
C ALA A 384 4.69 -30.52 4.18
N ASN A 385 5.81 -31.03 3.64
CA ASN A 385 6.30 -30.76 2.28
C ASN A 385 6.47 -29.27 1.93
N ALA A 386 6.63 -28.40 2.94
CA ALA A 386 6.82 -26.97 2.71
C ALA A 386 8.22 -26.64 2.16
N ILE A 387 9.23 -27.36 2.66
CA ILE A 387 10.64 -27.17 2.30
C ILE A 387 11.27 -28.57 2.12
N PRO A 388 12.07 -28.79 1.06
CA PRO A 388 12.83 -30.03 0.91
C PRO A 388 13.84 -30.25 2.04
N GLU A 389 13.98 -31.47 2.54
CA GLU A 389 14.91 -31.82 3.63
C GLU A 389 16.35 -31.39 3.35
N LYS A 390 16.77 -31.43 2.08
CA LYS A 390 18.09 -30.96 1.65
C LYS A 390 18.30 -29.46 1.95
N GLU A 391 17.32 -28.61 1.61
CA GLU A 391 17.42 -27.17 1.89
C GLU A 391 17.47 -26.90 3.41
N ILE A 392 16.74 -27.69 4.21
CA ILE A 392 16.82 -27.62 5.68
C ILE A 392 18.24 -28.00 6.15
N SER A 393 18.78 -29.13 5.69
CA SER A 393 20.12 -29.61 6.05
C SER A 393 21.21 -28.59 5.67
N ASP A 394 21.07 -27.95 4.50
CA ASP A 394 22.03 -26.96 4.01
C ASP A 394 22.17 -25.75 4.97
N THR A 395 21.12 -25.39 5.71
CA THR A 395 21.18 -24.30 6.71
C THR A 395 22.13 -24.59 7.88
N PHE A 396 22.44 -25.86 8.12
CA PHE A 396 23.27 -26.32 9.24
C PHE A 396 24.67 -26.83 8.85
N LEU A 397 25.05 -26.80 7.57
CA LEU A 397 26.42 -27.06 7.11
C LEU A 397 27.54 -26.31 7.86
N PRO A 398 27.31 -25.10 8.43
CA PRO A 398 28.30 -24.43 9.26
C PRO A 398 28.61 -25.14 10.58
N ILE A 399 27.65 -25.89 11.15
CA ILE A 399 27.79 -26.52 12.48
C ILE A 399 27.97 -28.04 12.43
N THR A 400 27.48 -28.71 11.38
CA THR A 400 27.55 -30.18 11.28
C THR A 400 28.99 -30.67 11.10
N GLY A 401 29.45 -31.54 12.00
CA GLY A 401 30.77 -32.18 11.98
C GLY A 401 31.94 -31.24 12.26
N LYS A 402 31.69 -29.98 12.61
CA LYS A 402 32.70 -28.92 12.82
C LYS A 402 32.67 -28.38 14.24
N LEU A 403 33.74 -27.69 14.63
CA LEU A 403 33.71 -26.83 15.81
C LEU A 403 32.86 -25.60 15.49
N TYR A 404 31.92 -25.28 16.36
CA TYR A 404 31.01 -24.15 16.19
C TYR A 404 30.89 -23.36 17.50
N THR A 405 30.47 -22.11 17.37
CA THR A 405 30.15 -21.24 18.51
C THR A 405 28.65 -21.10 18.66
N SER A 406 28.17 -20.66 19.83
CA SER A 406 26.74 -20.37 20.02
C SER A 406 26.20 -19.38 18.99
N GLU A 407 27.00 -18.42 18.53
CA GLU A 407 26.63 -17.47 17.49
C GLU A 407 26.37 -18.16 16.14
N ILE A 408 27.28 -19.02 15.70
CA ILE A 408 27.10 -19.77 14.44
C ILE A 408 25.89 -20.70 14.54
N ALA A 409 25.68 -21.36 15.70
CA ALA A 409 24.51 -22.21 15.93
C ALA A 409 23.19 -21.44 15.90
N THR A 410 23.11 -20.30 16.60
CA THR A 410 21.94 -19.41 16.53
C THR A 410 21.72 -18.91 15.11
N GLY A 411 22.78 -18.52 14.40
CA GLY A 411 22.71 -18.10 13.00
C GLY A 411 22.18 -19.21 12.08
N SER A 412 22.49 -20.49 12.33
CA SER A 412 21.89 -21.61 11.61
C SER A 412 20.40 -21.80 11.91
N LEU A 413 19.97 -21.62 13.17
CA LEU A 413 18.54 -21.65 13.54
C LEU A 413 17.77 -20.49 12.90
N GLU A 414 18.36 -19.29 12.88
CA GLU A 414 17.79 -18.13 12.18
C GLU A 414 17.68 -18.37 10.68
N LYS A 415 18.71 -18.94 10.05
CA LYS A 415 18.68 -19.31 8.62
C LYS A 415 17.54 -20.27 8.32
N LEU A 416 17.27 -21.24 9.20
CA LEU A 416 16.12 -22.14 9.06
C LEU A 416 14.80 -21.36 9.08
N ILE A 417 14.60 -20.44 10.03
CA ILE A 417 13.39 -19.61 10.09
C ILE A 417 13.26 -18.72 8.86
N ARG A 418 14.35 -18.06 8.43
CA ARG A 418 14.38 -17.22 7.23
C ARG A 418 14.01 -18.02 5.98
N LEU A 419 14.49 -19.25 5.85
CA LEU A 419 14.09 -20.14 4.75
C LEU A 419 12.56 -20.34 4.69
N TYR A 420 11.88 -20.50 5.84
CA TYR A 420 10.42 -20.54 5.89
C TYR A 420 9.77 -19.21 5.51
N ARG A 421 10.32 -18.07 5.96
CA ARG A 421 9.84 -16.73 5.59
C ARG A 421 9.95 -16.49 4.08
N ASP A 422 11.05 -16.90 3.47
CA ASP A 422 11.31 -16.76 2.03
C ASP A 422 10.33 -17.59 1.19
N LYS A 423 9.90 -18.75 1.70
CA LYS A 423 8.84 -19.57 1.07
C LYS A 423 7.43 -19.07 1.41
N GLY A 424 7.31 -17.98 2.17
CA GLY A 424 6.05 -17.30 2.51
C GLY A 424 5.35 -17.82 3.76
N TYR A 425 5.98 -18.66 4.58
CA TYR A 425 5.44 -19.17 5.84
C TYR A 425 5.81 -18.26 7.00
N SER A 426 4.91 -17.32 7.30
CA SER A 426 5.19 -16.22 8.23
C SER A 426 5.18 -16.64 9.71
N LEU A 427 4.46 -17.69 10.10
CA LEU A 427 4.28 -18.05 11.54
C LEU A 427 4.94 -19.37 11.95
N VAL A 428 5.76 -19.96 11.08
CA VAL A 428 6.59 -21.11 11.47
C VAL A 428 7.70 -20.60 12.38
N GLY A 429 7.80 -21.18 13.57
CA GLY A 429 8.78 -20.86 14.59
C GLY A 429 9.45 -22.13 15.12
N ILE A 430 10.45 -21.96 15.98
CA ILE A 430 11.08 -23.05 16.73
C ILE A 430 10.35 -23.18 18.07
N GLU A 431 9.66 -24.29 18.28
CA GLU A 431 9.01 -24.63 19.56
C GLU A 431 10.07 -25.03 20.60
N ARG A 432 11.04 -25.85 20.17
CA ARG A 432 12.13 -26.32 21.03
C ARG A 432 13.36 -26.67 20.20
N ALA A 433 14.53 -26.32 20.70
CA ALA A 433 15.81 -26.81 20.22
C ALA A 433 16.61 -27.36 21.40
N SER A 434 17.13 -28.58 21.27
CA SER A 434 17.93 -29.21 22.32
C SER A 434 19.01 -30.09 21.72
N VAL A 435 20.17 -30.13 22.39
CA VAL A 435 21.27 -31.02 22.03
C VAL A 435 21.34 -32.18 23.02
N SER A 436 21.37 -33.41 22.50
CA SER A 436 21.56 -34.64 23.28
C SER A 436 22.68 -35.46 22.64
N GLY A 437 23.77 -35.66 23.38
CA GLY A 437 25.00 -36.24 22.83
C GLY A 437 25.51 -35.40 21.65
N GLU A 438 25.50 -36.00 20.45
CA GLU A 438 25.95 -35.36 19.21
C GLU A 438 24.80 -35.00 18.25
N THR A 439 23.54 -35.10 18.72
CA THR A 439 22.34 -34.81 17.92
C THR A 439 21.69 -33.51 18.36
N LEU A 440 21.51 -32.58 17.42
CA LEU A 440 20.67 -31.40 17.59
C LEU A 440 19.24 -31.73 17.11
N THR A 441 18.30 -31.78 18.05
CA THR A 441 16.88 -31.99 17.76
C THR A 441 16.16 -30.64 17.80
N ILE A 442 15.46 -30.33 16.72
CA ILE A 442 14.68 -29.11 16.54
C ILE A 442 13.23 -29.50 16.26
N ARG A 443 12.30 -28.91 17.01
CA ARG A 443 10.87 -29.05 16.78
C ARG A 443 10.30 -27.71 16.34
N LEU A 444 9.69 -27.71 15.16
CA LEU A 444 9.07 -26.53 14.56
C LEU A 444 7.58 -26.48 14.86
N THR A 445 7.06 -25.27 15.07
CA THR A 445 5.62 -25.03 15.19
C THR A 445 4.93 -25.33 13.85
N SER A 446 3.64 -25.68 13.91
CA SER A 446 2.86 -25.96 12.69
C SER A 446 2.68 -24.73 11.79
N GLY A 447 2.86 -23.52 12.33
CA GLY A 447 2.58 -22.24 11.69
C GLY A 447 1.09 -21.98 11.44
N ARG A 448 0.19 -22.79 12.01
CA ARG A 448 -1.28 -22.62 11.87
C ARG A 448 -1.79 -21.54 12.81
N ILE A 449 -2.88 -20.92 12.40
CA ILE A 449 -3.66 -20.01 13.26
C ILE A 449 -4.76 -20.81 13.92
N GLU A 450 -4.87 -20.71 15.23
CA GLU A 450 -5.95 -21.37 15.97
C GLU A 450 -7.29 -20.65 15.74
N ASN A 451 -7.29 -19.34 16.00
CA ASN A 451 -8.49 -18.51 15.99
C ASN A 451 -8.23 -17.18 15.29
N VAL A 452 -9.30 -16.61 14.72
CA VAL A 452 -9.28 -15.25 14.18
C VAL A 452 -10.16 -14.36 15.05
N LYS A 453 -9.52 -13.40 15.71
CA LYS A 453 -10.17 -12.39 16.55
C LYS A 453 -10.38 -11.11 15.77
N ILE A 454 -11.64 -10.69 15.61
CA ILE A 454 -12.01 -9.46 14.90
C ILE A 454 -12.40 -8.40 15.92
N GLU A 455 -11.73 -7.25 15.86
CA GLU A 455 -11.97 -6.09 16.72
C GLU A 455 -12.43 -4.91 15.87
N GLN A 456 -13.65 -4.41 16.14
CA GLN A 456 -14.24 -3.27 15.43
C GLN A 456 -14.40 -2.10 16.39
N ASP A 457 -14.00 -0.90 15.96
CA ASP A 457 -14.05 0.29 16.79
C ASP A 457 -15.48 0.83 17.02
N ARG A 458 -16.39 0.63 16.04
CA ARG A 458 -17.79 1.09 16.10
C ARG A 458 -18.84 -0.01 15.99
N LYS A 459 -18.46 -1.20 15.50
CA LYS A 459 -19.35 -2.35 15.23
C LYS A 459 -20.48 -2.01 14.25
N LEU A 460 -20.20 -1.18 13.25
CA LEU A 460 -21.17 -0.80 12.21
C LEU A 460 -21.39 -1.91 11.17
N THR A 461 -20.34 -2.65 10.85
CA THR A 461 -20.33 -3.73 9.86
C THR A 461 -20.62 -5.06 10.53
N LYS A 462 -21.47 -5.89 9.91
CA LYS A 462 -21.84 -7.19 10.45
C LYS A 462 -20.68 -8.19 10.34
N PRO A 463 -20.56 -9.15 11.29
CA PRO A 463 -19.50 -10.16 11.26
C PRO A 463 -19.44 -10.97 9.96
N LEU A 464 -20.59 -11.30 9.35
CA LEU A 464 -20.63 -12.03 8.08
C LEU A 464 -19.92 -11.27 6.95
N THR A 465 -20.11 -9.96 6.88
CA THR A 465 -19.51 -9.08 5.86
C THR A 465 -17.99 -9.01 6.03
N VAL A 466 -17.48 -9.06 7.26
CA VAL A 466 -16.04 -9.14 7.53
C VAL A 466 -15.49 -10.53 7.18
N ARG A 467 -16.12 -11.59 7.72
CA ARG A 467 -15.62 -12.97 7.60
C ARG A 467 -15.51 -13.45 6.16
N ARG A 468 -16.46 -13.08 5.29
CA ARG A 468 -16.43 -13.47 3.86
C ARG A 468 -15.27 -12.84 3.07
N GLU A 469 -14.60 -11.83 3.60
CA GLU A 469 -13.46 -11.17 2.95
C GLU A 469 -12.10 -11.72 3.41
N LEU A 470 -12.08 -12.53 4.48
CA LEU A 470 -10.88 -13.16 5.01
C LEU A 470 -10.37 -14.23 4.03
N ALA A 471 -9.06 -14.21 3.76
CA ALA A 471 -8.41 -15.23 2.95
C ALA A 471 -7.75 -16.34 3.78
N VAL A 472 -7.69 -16.16 5.10
CA VAL A 472 -7.00 -17.04 6.05
C VAL A 472 -7.72 -18.39 6.16
N ASP A 473 -6.97 -19.48 5.98
CA ASP A 473 -7.43 -20.85 6.21
C ASP A 473 -6.77 -21.40 7.49
N THR A 474 -7.53 -21.46 8.59
CA THR A 474 -7.02 -21.91 9.90
C THR A 474 -6.62 -23.39 9.92
N THR A 475 -7.00 -24.17 8.90
CA THR A 475 -6.62 -25.59 8.81
C THR A 475 -5.20 -25.80 8.27
N LYS A 476 -4.60 -24.75 7.69
CA LYS A 476 -3.28 -24.78 7.05
C LYS A 476 -2.32 -23.81 7.72
N ALA A 477 -1.03 -24.00 7.46
CA ALA A 477 -0.02 -23.07 7.93
C ALA A 477 -0.21 -21.71 7.26
N PHE A 478 -0.18 -20.65 8.05
CA PHE A 478 -0.46 -19.30 7.61
C PHE A 478 0.59 -18.79 6.64
N ARG A 479 0.12 -18.17 5.57
CA ARG A 479 0.97 -17.62 4.51
C ARG A 479 0.92 -16.11 4.45
N TYR A 480 2.05 -15.51 4.15
CA TYR A 480 2.18 -14.07 3.89
C TYR A 480 1.15 -13.56 2.87
N ALA A 481 0.95 -14.29 1.78
CA ALA A 481 -0.02 -13.95 0.74
C ALA A 481 -1.49 -13.91 1.25
N GLU A 482 -1.82 -14.71 2.28
CA GLU A 482 -3.15 -14.68 2.91
C GLU A 482 -3.35 -13.42 3.75
N ALA A 483 -2.30 -12.95 4.43
CA ALA A 483 -2.28 -11.67 5.13
C ALA A 483 -2.57 -10.51 4.15
N GLU A 484 -1.81 -10.46 3.05
CA GLU A 484 -1.95 -9.42 2.03
C GLU A 484 -3.34 -9.42 1.40
N LYS A 485 -3.84 -10.60 1.03
CA LYS A 485 -5.16 -10.76 0.41
C LYS A 485 -6.26 -10.37 1.38
N THR A 486 -6.14 -10.73 2.67
CA THR A 486 -7.10 -10.35 3.72
C THR A 486 -7.18 -8.84 3.89
N ILE A 487 -6.04 -8.17 4.07
CA ILE A 487 -5.98 -6.70 4.18
C ILE A 487 -6.57 -6.05 2.92
N SER A 488 -6.15 -6.51 1.74
CA SER A 488 -6.58 -5.98 0.45
C SER A 488 -8.08 -6.18 0.20
N ASN A 489 -8.66 -7.32 0.59
CA ASN A 489 -10.09 -7.59 0.43
C ASN A 489 -10.92 -6.72 1.37
N LEU A 490 -10.57 -6.68 2.66
CA LEU A 490 -11.26 -5.88 3.66
C LEU A 490 -11.19 -4.40 3.31
N TYR A 491 -10.00 -3.85 3.06
CA TYR A 491 -9.87 -2.44 2.69
C TYR A 491 -10.52 -2.13 1.34
N GLY A 492 -10.47 -3.08 0.39
CA GLY A 492 -11.14 -2.99 -0.91
C GLY A 492 -12.67 -2.97 -0.86
N THR A 493 -13.29 -3.27 0.29
CA THR A 493 -14.74 -3.06 0.52
C THR A 493 -15.11 -1.60 0.71
N GLY A 494 -14.15 -0.68 0.88
CA GLY A 494 -14.44 0.74 1.05
C GLY A 494 -15.13 1.13 2.38
N VAL A 495 -15.50 0.18 3.25
CA VAL A 495 -16.20 0.47 4.52
C VAL A 495 -15.25 0.71 5.70
N PHE A 496 -13.94 0.53 5.52
CA PHE A 496 -12.92 0.73 6.56
C PHE A 496 -11.96 1.87 6.22
N ASN A 497 -11.64 2.72 7.20
CA ASN A 497 -10.54 3.68 7.10
C ASN A 497 -9.19 2.97 7.17
N ARG A 498 -9.09 1.96 8.06
CA ARG A 498 -7.86 1.21 8.32
C ARG A 498 -8.17 -0.24 8.69
N VAL A 499 -7.35 -1.15 8.18
CA VAL A 499 -7.34 -2.59 8.48
C VAL A 499 -5.92 -2.93 8.94
N SER A 500 -5.80 -3.41 10.18
CA SER A 500 -4.54 -3.86 10.76
C SER A 500 -4.60 -5.34 11.11
N LEU A 501 -3.47 -6.02 10.95
CA LEU A 501 -3.29 -7.43 11.17
C LEU A 501 -2.10 -7.68 12.11
N SER A 502 -2.31 -8.41 13.18
CA SER A 502 -1.25 -8.82 14.10
C SER A 502 -1.49 -10.21 14.65
N THR A 503 -0.47 -10.82 15.23
CA THR A 503 -0.60 -12.08 15.96
C THR A 503 -0.55 -11.84 17.46
N GLU A 504 -1.23 -12.73 18.18
CA GLU A 504 -1.12 -12.87 19.62
C GLU A 504 -0.72 -14.29 19.91
N ASN A 505 0.36 -14.44 20.66
CA ASN A 505 0.79 -15.76 21.12
C ASN A 505 -0.11 -16.22 22.27
N PRO A 506 -0.36 -17.54 22.38
CA PRO A 506 -1.18 -18.09 23.45
C PRO A 506 -0.53 -17.82 24.82
N ASP A 507 -1.36 -17.69 25.86
CA ASP A 507 -0.89 -17.56 27.25
C ASP A 507 -0.07 -18.80 27.65
N GLU A 508 0.95 -18.64 28.52
CA GLU A 508 1.84 -19.73 28.97
C GLU A 508 1.11 -20.95 29.58
N GLN A 509 -0.16 -20.79 29.99
CA GLN A 509 -1.00 -21.86 30.54
C GLN A 509 -1.79 -22.64 29.48
N SER A 510 -1.71 -22.28 28.21
CA SER A 510 -2.37 -22.97 27.10
C SER A 510 -1.51 -24.14 26.59
N ASP A 511 -2.07 -25.34 26.57
CA ASP A 511 -1.45 -26.53 25.95
C ASP A 511 -1.31 -26.41 24.41
N ASN A 512 -1.90 -25.37 23.79
CA ASN A 512 -1.88 -25.18 22.34
C ASN A 512 -0.85 -24.10 21.93
N PRO A 513 0.16 -24.44 21.11
CA PRO A 513 1.22 -23.50 20.69
C PRO A 513 0.83 -22.58 19.52
N ASN A 514 -0.40 -22.65 19.01
CA ASN A 514 -0.81 -21.91 17.83
C ASN A 514 -1.25 -20.47 18.17
N SER A 515 -0.79 -19.49 17.39
CA SER A 515 -1.13 -18.08 17.60
C SER A 515 -2.57 -17.76 17.19
N THR A 516 -3.16 -16.76 17.83
CA THR A 516 -4.42 -16.12 17.41
C THR A 516 -4.11 -14.97 16.47
N LEU A 517 -4.80 -14.92 15.32
CA LEU A 517 -4.71 -13.80 14.39
C LEU A 517 -5.70 -12.71 14.80
N ARG A 518 -5.19 -11.55 15.16
CA ARG A 518 -5.99 -10.37 15.51
C ARG A 518 -6.14 -9.45 14.29
N ILE A 519 -7.39 -9.12 13.96
CA ILE A 519 -7.77 -8.19 12.88
C ILE A 519 -8.47 -6.98 13.52
N LYS A 520 -7.83 -5.81 13.47
CA LYS A 520 -8.38 -4.56 14.00
C LYS A 520 -8.92 -3.69 12.86
N LEU A 521 -10.19 -3.33 12.96
CA LEU A 521 -10.97 -2.64 11.93
C LEU A 521 -11.44 -1.28 12.44
N ASP A 522 -11.03 -0.24 11.70
CA ASP A 522 -11.50 1.14 11.89
C ASP A 522 -12.53 1.45 10.81
N GLU A 523 -13.78 1.64 11.23
CA GLU A 523 -14.93 1.69 10.33
C GLU A 523 -15.26 3.11 9.84
N LYS A 524 -15.52 3.25 8.54
CA LYS A 524 -16.05 4.48 7.94
C LYS A 524 -17.50 4.69 8.38
N LEU A 525 -17.88 5.95 8.52
CA LEU A 525 -19.29 6.31 8.61
C LEU A 525 -19.98 6.01 7.28
N PRO A 526 -21.13 5.32 7.28
CA PRO A 526 -21.73 4.78 6.07
C PRO A 526 -22.38 5.85 5.19
N THR A 527 -22.87 6.92 5.78
CA THR A 527 -23.58 8.00 5.07
C THR A 527 -22.60 9.04 4.54
N VAL A 528 -22.65 9.29 3.24
CA VAL A 528 -21.78 10.21 2.52
C VAL A 528 -22.58 11.07 1.54
N LEU A 529 -22.25 12.36 1.47
CA LEU A 529 -22.61 13.27 0.39
C LEU A 529 -21.37 13.50 -0.46
N ARG A 530 -21.53 13.31 -1.76
CA ARG A 530 -20.50 13.55 -2.76
C ARG A 530 -20.90 14.71 -3.65
N ILE A 531 -19.93 15.56 -3.94
CA ILE A 531 -20.10 16.73 -4.79
C ILE A 531 -19.07 16.66 -5.91
N GLY A 532 -19.54 16.79 -7.15
CA GLY A 532 -18.70 16.87 -8.34
C GLY A 532 -19.07 18.09 -9.15
N VAL A 533 -18.08 18.71 -9.79
CA VAL A 533 -18.28 19.83 -10.71
C VAL A 533 -17.60 19.49 -12.01
N ARG A 534 -18.25 19.83 -13.13
CA ARG A 534 -17.67 19.73 -14.46
C ARG A 534 -18.09 20.92 -15.30
N TYR A 535 -17.17 21.38 -16.14
CA TYR A 535 -17.44 22.41 -17.14
C TYR A 535 -16.77 21.96 -18.44
N ASP A 536 -17.54 21.81 -19.52
CA ASP A 536 -17.00 21.47 -20.85
C ASP A 536 -17.71 22.23 -21.97
N GLU A 537 -17.09 22.25 -23.16
CA GLU A 537 -17.62 23.01 -24.32
C GLU A 537 -18.94 22.45 -24.86
N THR A 538 -19.23 21.19 -24.57
CA THR A 538 -20.39 20.47 -25.11
C THR A 538 -21.63 20.70 -24.24
N SER A 539 -21.50 20.50 -22.93
CA SER A 539 -22.56 20.42 -21.92
C SER A 539 -22.64 21.63 -20.98
N ASN A 540 -21.68 22.56 -21.07
CA ASN A 540 -21.51 23.69 -20.14
C ASN A 540 -21.34 23.23 -18.69
N ALA A 541 -21.76 24.07 -17.72
CA ALA A 541 -21.57 23.81 -16.31
C ALA A 541 -22.51 22.70 -15.82
N GLN A 542 -21.94 21.76 -15.06
CA GLN A 542 -22.63 20.61 -14.51
C GLN A 542 -22.27 20.44 -13.03
N LEU A 543 -23.28 20.13 -12.23
CA LEU A 543 -23.15 19.82 -10.81
C LEU A 543 -23.63 18.39 -10.56
N LEU A 544 -22.82 17.61 -9.85
CA LEU A 544 -23.20 16.30 -9.31
C LEU A 544 -23.42 16.41 -7.80
N LEU A 545 -24.54 15.87 -7.33
CA LEU A 545 -24.83 15.60 -5.93
C LEU A 545 -25.15 14.11 -5.77
N ASP A 546 -24.37 13.35 -4.99
CA ASP A 546 -24.61 11.93 -4.67
C ASP A 546 -24.73 11.73 -3.16
N PHE A 547 -25.94 11.43 -2.68
CA PHE A 547 -26.20 11.13 -1.28
C PHE A 547 -26.44 9.63 -1.12
N ARG A 548 -25.60 8.96 -0.32
CA ARG A 548 -25.54 7.50 -0.27
C ARG A 548 -25.25 6.97 1.13
N ASN A 549 -25.81 5.81 1.42
CA ASN A 549 -25.33 4.91 2.46
C ASN A 549 -24.51 3.78 1.81
N GLU A 550 -23.24 3.64 2.16
CA GLU A 550 -22.29 2.66 1.57
C GLU A 550 -22.18 1.34 2.33
N ASN A 551 -22.87 1.23 3.47
CA ASN A 551 -22.83 0.03 4.32
C ASN A 551 -24.19 -0.17 4.99
N LEU A 552 -25.22 -0.32 4.17
CA LEU A 552 -26.62 -0.37 4.57
C LEU A 552 -26.83 -1.53 5.55
N TYR A 553 -27.27 -1.21 6.77
CA TYR A 553 -27.42 -2.16 7.89
C TYR A 553 -26.18 -3.03 8.16
N GLY A 554 -24.98 -2.52 7.87
CA GLY A 554 -23.71 -3.21 8.10
C GLY A 554 -23.43 -4.35 7.13
N THR A 555 -24.14 -4.45 6.00
CA THR A 555 -24.02 -5.59 5.07
C THR A 555 -22.97 -5.39 3.97
N GLY A 556 -22.42 -4.18 3.84
CA GLY A 556 -21.62 -3.74 2.69
C GLY A 556 -22.44 -3.41 1.44
N ASN A 557 -23.77 -3.50 1.52
CA ASN A 557 -24.66 -3.05 0.46
C ASN A 557 -24.71 -1.52 0.45
N SER A 558 -24.93 -0.92 -0.72
CA SER A 558 -25.13 0.52 -0.84
C SER A 558 -26.51 0.87 -1.36
N ALA A 559 -27.05 1.97 -0.87
CA ALA A 559 -28.28 2.59 -1.36
C ALA A 559 -28.05 4.10 -1.44
N GLY A 560 -28.41 4.73 -2.56
CA GLY A 560 -28.19 6.16 -2.72
C GLY A 560 -29.05 6.79 -3.79
N VAL A 561 -29.19 8.10 -3.70
CA VAL A 561 -29.75 8.96 -4.74
C VAL A 561 -28.65 9.88 -5.23
N TRP A 562 -28.55 10.03 -6.54
CA TRP A 562 -27.68 11.04 -7.13
C TRP A 562 -28.31 11.76 -8.30
N ALA A 563 -27.98 13.04 -8.42
CA ALA A 563 -28.43 13.91 -9.49
C ALA A 563 -27.24 14.60 -10.15
N LYS A 564 -27.21 14.58 -11.48
CA LYS A 564 -26.38 15.44 -12.32
C LYS A 564 -27.28 16.51 -12.92
N ILE A 565 -26.98 17.76 -12.66
CA ILE A 565 -27.76 18.91 -13.09
C ILE A 565 -26.89 19.73 -14.03
N GLY A 566 -27.37 20.00 -15.24
CA GLY A 566 -26.64 20.76 -16.25
C GLY A 566 -27.58 21.44 -17.24
N GLN A 567 -27.04 22.36 -18.03
CA GLN A 567 -27.87 23.14 -18.96
C GLN A 567 -28.42 22.29 -20.13
N LYS A 568 -27.61 21.35 -20.64
CA LYS A 568 -27.98 20.49 -21.78
C LYS A 568 -28.24 19.03 -21.39
N ASN A 569 -27.89 18.61 -20.18
CA ASN A 569 -28.17 17.26 -19.73
C ASN A 569 -28.42 17.18 -18.23
N ASN A 570 -29.41 16.35 -17.89
CA ASN A 570 -29.85 16.13 -16.52
C ASN A 570 -30.00 14.63 -16.28
N ARG A 571 -29.53 14.15 -15.13
CA ARG A 571 -29.73 12.76 -14.71
C ARG A 571 -30.15 12.71 -13.28
N PHE A 572 -31.12 11.86 -12.98
CA PHE A 572 -31.53 11.52 -11.63
C PHE A 572 -31.54 10.01 -11.48
N ASN A 573 -30.96 9.50 -10.39
CA ASN A 573 -30.82 8.08 -10.16
C ASN A 573 -31.10 7.72 -8.71
N LEU A 574 -31.87 6.65 -8.53
CA LEU A 574 -31.99 5.91 -7.28
C LEU A 574 -31.30 4.56 -7.49
N GLU A 575 -30.26 4.28 -6.73
CA GLU A 575 -29.44 3.08 -6.85
C GLU A 575 -29.48 2.23 -5.59
N PHE A 576 -29.60 0.93 -5.77
CA PHE A 576 -29.36 -0.09 -4.75
C PHE A 576 -28.36 -1.11 -5.28
N SER A 577 -27.32 -1.41 -4.50
CA SER A 577 -26.24 -2.31 -4.90
C SER A 577 -25.93 -3.31 -3.79
N MET A 578 -25.97 -4.59 -4.14
CA MET A 578 -25.48 -5.70 -3.35
C MET A 578 -24.21 -6.24 -4.01
N PRO A 579 -23.00 -5.82 -3.56
CA PRO A 579 -21.75 -6.30 -4.14
C PRO A 579 -21.46 -7.77 -3.82
N ARG A 580 -22.21 -8.35 -2.87
CA ARG A 580 -22.25 -9.79 -2.58
C ARG A 580 -23.55 -10.18 -1.89
N ILE A 581 -24.19 -11.25 -2.37
CA ILE A 581 -25.32 -11.89 -1.71
C ILE A 581 -24.80 -12.96 -0.73
N GLY A 582 -24.90 -12.69 0.57
CA GLY A 582 -24.37 -13.58 1.62
C GLY A 582 -22.86 -13.79 1.48
N SER A 583 -22.43 -15.05 1.47
CA SER A 583 -21.02 -15.46 1.26
C SER A 583 -20.70 -15.80 -0.20
N THR A 584 -21.64 -15.60 -1.13
CA THR A 584 -21.47 -15.97 -2.55
C THR A 584 -20.80 -14.84 -3.35
N PRO A 585 -20.23 -15.13 -4.53
CA PRO A 585 -19.75 -14.10 -5.45
C PRO A 585 -20.88 -13.40 -6.24
N LEU A 586 -22.14 -13.77 -6.00
CA LEU A 586 -23.30 -13.23 -6.71
C LEU A 586 -23.54 -11.76 -6.31
N THR A 587 -23.93 -10.97 -7.29
CA THR A 587 -24.16 -9.53 -7.20
C THR A 587 -25.57 -9.19 -7.68
N MET A 588 -26.12 -8.11 -7.12
CA MET A 588 -27.36 -7.50 -7.60
C MET A 588 -27.19 -6.00 -7.63
N PHE A 589 -27.71 -5.36 -8.67
CA PHE A 589 -27.76 -3.91 -8.77
C PHE A 589 -29.10 -3.50 -9.36
N THR A 590 -29.77 -2.53 -8.74
CA THR A 590 -31.00 -1.95 -9.23
C THR A 590 -30.83 -0.44 -9.34
N ARG A 591 -31.26 0.11 -10.45
CA ARG A 591 -31.21 1.54 -10.75
C ARG A 591 -32.54 1.98 -11.33
N ALA A 592 -33.25 2.85 -10.63
CA ALA A 592 -34.29 3.66 -11.25
C ALA A 592 -33.65 4.96 -11.74
N PHE A 593 -33.92 5.35 -12.98
CA PHE A 593 -33.25 6.47 -13.62
C PHE A 593 -34.22 7.37 -14.37
N PHE A 594 -33.84 8.64 -14.45
CA PHE A 594 -34.31 9.63 -15.42
C PHE A 594 -33.08 10.24 -16.07
N ASP A 595 -33.05 10.31 -17.39
CA ASP A 595 -31.97 10.86 -18.19
C ASP A 595 -32.57 11.76 -19.27
N GLN A 596 -32.12 13.00 -19.34
CA GLN A 596 -32.50 13.96 -20.38
C GLN A 596 -31.22 14.55 -20.95
N ARG A 597 -31.17 14.65 -22.28
CA ARG A 597 -30.09 15.35 -23.00
C ARG A 597 -30.63 16.05 -24.23
N ASP A 598 -30.17 17.27 -24.43
CA ASP A 598 -30.25 18.00 -25.68
C ASP A 598 -28.88 17.98 -26.37
N PHE A 599 -28.86 17.83 -27.70
CA PHE A 599 -27.66 17.81 -28.50
C PHE A 599 -27.92 18.37 -29.90
N GLU A 600 -26.86 18.82 -30.56
CA GLU A 600 -26.90 19.31 -31.93
C GLU A 600 -26.24 18.27 -32.84
N THR A 601 -26.85 18.02 -33.99
CA THR A 601 -26.26 17.17 -35.02
C THR A 601 -26.06 17.96 -36.30
N ARG A 602 -24.95 17.71 -36.98
CA ARG A 602 -24.56 18.35 -38.24
C ARG A 602 -24.51 17.29 -39.33
N GLN A 603 -25.01 17.60 -40.52
CA GLN A 603 -24.77 16.73 -41.66
C GLN A 603 -23.35 16.99 -42.17
N LEU A 604 -22.53 15.95 -42.22
CA LEU A 604 -21.18 16.04 -42.75
C LEU A 604 -21.16 15.49 -44.17
N ALA A 605 -20.69 16.28 -45.13
CA ALA A 605 -20.49 15.85 -46.52
C ALA A 605 -19.11 16.26 -47.02
N LEU A 606 -18.54 15.45 -47.92
CA LEU A 606 -17.32 15.79 -48.64
C LEU A 606 -17.66 16.76 -49.78
N ILE A 607 -17.07 17.96 -49.77
CA ILE A 607 -17.34 19.00 -50.76
C ILE A 607 -16.06 19.33 -51.54
N GLY A 608 -15.92 18.72 -52.73
CA GLY A 608 -14.93 19.13 -53.74
C GLY A 608 -13.48 19.13 -53.24
N GLN A 609 -12.73 20.23 -53.45
CA GLN A 609 -11.34 20.40 -53.01
C GLN A 609 -11.20 20.85 -51.54
N SER A 610 -12.32 21.05 -50.83
CA SER A 610 -12.36 21.73 -49.54
C SER A 610 -12.53 20.77 -48.34
N GLY A 611 -12.57 19.45 -48.61
CA GLY A 611 -12.66 18.38 -47.62
C GLY A 611 -14.05 18.14 -47.02
N LEU A 612 -14.09 17.42 -45.90
CA LEU A 612 -15.32 17.01 -45.19
C LEU A 612 -15.88 18.22 -44.40
N GLN A 613 -17.00 18.79 -44.83
CA GLN A 613 -17.59 19.99 -44.24
C GLN A 613 -18.97 19.72 -43.66
N ALA A 614 -19.36 20.52 -42.66
CA ALA A 614 -20.74 20.56 -42.21
C ALA A 614 -21.61 21.24 -43.28
N THR A 615 -22.62 20.53 -43.79
CA THR A 615 -23.60 21.02 -44.76
C THR A 615 -24.93 21.28 -44.07
N GLY A 616 -25.54 22.43 -44.37
CA GLY A 616 -26.85 22.82 -43.83
C GLY A 616 -26.79 23.35 -42.38
N GLU A 617 -27.94 23.79 -41.88
CA GLU A 617 -28.09 24.27 -40.50
C GLU A 617 -28.03 23.10 -39.50
N PRO A 618 -27.36 23.26 -38.33
CA PRO A 618 -27.37 22.26 -37.27
C PRO A 618 -28.81 21.97 -36.81
N ARG A 619 -29.11 20.71 -36.51
CA ARG A 619 -30.42 20.31 -35.97
C ARG A 619 -30.33 20.10 -34.47
N SER A 620 -31.15 20.80 -33.69
CA SER A 620 -31.25 20.58 -32.24
C SER A 620 -32.25 19.48 -31.91
N LEU A 621 -31.75 18.38 -31.36
CA LEU A 621 -32.51 17.20 -30.97
C LEU A 621 -32.41 16.98 -29.46
N GLY A 622 -33.42 16.31 -28.90
CA GLY A 622 -33.41 15.88 -27.50
C GLY A 622 -33.82 14.43 -27.34
N ILE A 623 -33.25 13.79 -26.33
CA ILE A 623 -33.60 12.44 -25.88
C ILE A 623 -33.91 12.49 -24.39
N GLN A 624 -35.05 11.94 -24.02
CA GLN A 624 -35.44 11.72 -22.63
C GLN A 624 -35.72 10.23 -22.39
N ARG A 625 -35.22 9.69 -21.29
CA ARG A 625 -35.45 8.30 -20.88
C ARG A 625 -35.75 8.24 -19.41
N TYR A 626 -36.66 7.37 -19.03
CA TYR A 626 -36.82 7.00 -17.62
C TYR A 626 -37.25 5.56 -17.52
N GLY A 627 -36.84 4.91 -16.44
CA GLY A 627 -37.07 3.48 -16.28
C GLY A 627 -36.37 2.89 -15.09
N ILE A 628 -36.36 1.57 -15.07
CA ILE A 628 -35.68 0.77 -14.07
C ILE A 628 -34.85 -0.31 -14.74
N THR A 629 -33.61 -0.45 -14.30
CA THR A 629 -32.72 -1.55 -14.64
C THR A 629 -32.44 -2.37 -13.40
N THR A 630 -32.61 -3.69 -13.48
CA THR A 630 -32.14 -4.64 -12.46
C THR A 630 -31.15 -5.60 -13.10
N SER A 631 -29.96 -5.68 -12.51
CA SER A 631 -28.85 -6.51 -12.97
C SER A 631 -28.55 -7.59 -11.93
N PHE A 632 -28.44 -8.83 -12.37
CA PHE A 632 -27.95 -9.95 -11.57
C PHE A 632 -26.67 -10.49 -12.17
N GLY A 633 -25.67 -10.81 -11.36
CA GLY A 633 -24.40 -11.24 -11.92
C GLY A 633 -23.46 -11.90 -10.94
N THR A 634 -22.24 -12.14 -11.39
CA THR A 634 -21.15 -12.70 -10.59
C THR A 634 -19.86 -11.91 -10.80
N ARG A 635 -19.04 -11.82 -9.75
CA ARG A 635 -17.72 -11.17 -9.83
C ARG A 635 -16.66 -12.13 -10.33
N ILE A 636 -15.72 -11.59 -11.10
CA ILE A 636 -14.53 -12.27 -11.59
C ILE A 636 -13.33 -11.53 -10.99
N GLY A 637 -12.85 -12.01 -9.84
CA GLY A 637 -11.85 -11.30 -9.04
C GLY A 637 -12.37 -9.95 -8.52
N LYS A 638 -11.48 -8.96 -8.36
CA LYS A 638 -11.82 -7.59 -7.92
C LYS A 638 -12.22 -6.66 -9.06
N ASN A 639 -11.72 -6.97 -10.26
CA ASN A 639 -11.72 -6.07 -11.41
C ASN A 639 -12.74 -6.47 -12.47
N GLY A 640 -13.30 -7.68 -12.41
CA GLY A 640 -14.21 -8.22 -13.41
C GLY A 640 -15.62 -8.48 -12.87
N ARG A 641 -16.62 -8.36 -13.74
CA ARG A 641 -18.02 -8.70 -13.47
C ARG A 641 -18.72 -9.16 -14.74
N LEU A 642 -19.61 -10.13 -14.59
CA LEU A 642 -20.56 -10.56 -15.63
C LEU A 642 -21.98 -10.42 -15.08
N THR A 643 -22.84 -9.67 -15.77
CA THR A 643 -24.24 -9.44 -15.39
C THR A 643 -25.21 -9.80 -16.51
N ALA A 644 -26.42 -10.22 -16.10
CA ALA A 644 -27.62 -10.22 -16.91
C ALA A 644 -28.48 -9.02 -16.47
N ASP A 645 -28.83 -8.16 -17.41
CA ASP A 645 -29.51 -6.89 -17.17
C ASP A 645 -30.95 -6.97 -17.69
N PHE A 646 -31.90 -6.57 -16.86
CA PHE A 646 -33.32 -6.46 -17.21
C PHE A 646 -33.72 -5.00 -17.08
N THR A 647 -34.10 -4.37 -18.19
CA THR A 647 -34.47 -2.95 -18.21
C THR A 647 -35.89 -2.79 -18.73
N VAL A 648 -36.69 -1.98 -18.03
CA VAL A 648 -37.97 -1.48 -18.51
C VAL A 648 -37.90 0.04 -18.49
N GLN A 649 -38.07 0.66 -19.65
CA GLN A 649 -37.92 2.11 -19.81
C GLN A 649 -38.90 2.68 -20.83
N ASN A 650 -39.20 3.96 -20.69
CA ASN A 650 -39.76 4.78 -21.75
C ASN A 650 -38.63 5.64 -22.33
N ALA A 651 -38.57 5.74 -23.65
CA ALA A 651 -37.60 6.54 -24.38
C ALA A 651 -38.30 7.45 -25.37
N GLN A 652 -38.00 8.75 -25.28
CA GLN A 652 -38.60 9.80 -26.07
C GLN A 652 -37.50 10.54 -26.85
N SER A 653 -37.77 10.84 -28.12
CA SER A 653 -36.93 11.72 -28.94
C SER A 653 -37.75 12.86 -29.51
N TYR A 654 -37.27 14.09 -29.37
CA TYR A 654 -37.96 15.31 -29.80
C TYR A 654 -37.03 16.26 -30.55
N ILE A 655 -37.61 17.13 -31.37
CA ILE A 655 -36.89 18.28 -31.97
C ILE A 655 -37.11 19.49 -31.07
N ARG A 656 -36.08 20.31 -30.88
CA ARG A 656 -36.17 21.55 -30.11
C ARG A 656 -36.47 22.78 -30.97
N ASP A 657 -36.05 22.77 -32.22
CA ASP A 657 -36.28 23.85 -33.18
C ASP A 657 -37.67 23.72 -33.82
N ASN A 658 -38.37 24.86 -33.94
CA ASN A 658 -39.72 24.92 -34.50
C ASN A 658 -39.64 24.94 -36.05
N ILE A 659 -39.21 23.84 -36.65
CA ILE A 659 -39.06 23.68 -38.10
C ILE A 659 -40.24 22.84 -38.61
N ASP A 660 -41.02 23.40 -39.54
CA ASP A 660 -42.12 22.73 -40.25
C ASP A 660 -41.59 21.62 -41.19
N GLU A 661 -41.15 20.48 -40.64
CA GLU A 661 -40.89 19.24 -41.40
C GLU A 661 -41.13 17.98 -40.53
N PRO A 662 -41.44 16.82 -41.14
CA PRO A 662 -42.05 15.67 -40.46
C PRO A 662 -40.98 14.75 -39.85
N PHE A 663 -40.31 15.18 -38.78
CA PHE A 663 -39.66 14.20 -37.89
C PHE A 663 -40.67 13.82 -36.82
N ALA A 664 -41.10 12.57 -36.82
CA ALA A 664 -42.00 12.07 -35.78
C ALA A 664 -41.25 12.07 -34.44
N THR A 665 -41.75 12.84 -33.46
CA THR A 665 -41.37 12.66 -32.06
C THR A 665 -41.56 11.18 -31.72
N GLY A 666 -40.49 10.49 -31.33
CA GLY A 666 -40.54 9.08 -30.98
C GLY A 666 -40.91 8.95 -29.51
N ASN A 667 -41.84 8.06 -29.18
CA ASN A 667 -42.16 7.72 -27.79
C ASN A 667 -42.37 6.22 -27.69
N VAL A 668 -41.39 5.53 -27.10
CA VAL A 668 -41.30 4.07 -27.14
C VAL A 668 -41.14 3.51 -25.73
N ASN A 669 -41.94 2.50 -25.41
CA ASN A 669 -41.76 1.66 -24.24
C ASN A 669 -40.91 0.45 -24.63
N LEU A 670 -39.81 0.26 -23.91
CA LEU A 670 -38.82 -0.77 -24.15
C LEU A 670 -38.65 -1.63 -22.91
N ALA A 671 -38.89 -2.92 -23.05
CA ALA A 671 -38.44 -3.98 -22.19
C ALA A 671 -37.29 -4.73 -22.88
N SER A 672 -36.12 -4.75 -22.23
CA SER A 672 -34.90 -5.35 -22.76
C SER A 672 -34.26 -6.31 -21.77
N ILE A 673 -33.72 -7.40 -22.29
CA ILE A 673 -32.79 -8.29 -21.60
C ILE A 673 -31.41 -8.17 -22.23
N GLY A 674 -30.38 -8.09 -21.41
CA GLY A 674 -29.00 -7.92 -21.86
C GLY A 674 -28.00 -8.73 -21.04
N GLY A 675 -26.81 -8.87 -21.60
CA GLY A 675 -25.64 -9.40 -20.89
C GLY A 675 -24.50 -8.40 -20.96
N GLN A 676 -23.83 -8.15 -19.85
CA GLN A 676 -22.69 -7.24 -19.78
C GLN A 676 -21.51 -7.89 -19.08
N PHE A 677 -20.38 -7.97 -19.77
CA PHE A 677 -19.07 -8.24 -19.18
C PHE A 677 -18.32 -6.93 -19.00
N THR A 678 -17.76 -6.71 -17.82
CA THR A 678 -16.92 -5.55 -17.53
C THR A 678 -15.68 -5.98 -16.80
N PHE A 679 -14.52 -5.55 -17.29
CA PHE A 679 -13.23 -5.69 -16.63
C PHE A 679 -12.55 -4.33 -16.56
N ASP A 680 -12.13 -3.89 -15.37
CA ASP A 680 -11.40 -2.64 -15.18
C ASP A 680 -10.33 -2.80 -14.10
N ASN A 681 -9.06 -2.84 -14.49
CA ASN A 681 -7.91 -2.81 -13.58
C ASN A 681 -7.04 -1.56 -13.77
N ARG A 682 -7.58 -0.50 -14.38
CA ARG A 682 -6.85 0.77 -14.55
C ARG A 682 -6.56 1.41 -13.19
N ASP A 683 -5.39 2.01 -13.07
CA ASP A 683 -4.96 2.77 -11.90
C ASP A 683 -5.75 4.07 -11.71
N SER A 684 -6.15 4.72 -12.81
CA SER A 684 -7.03 5.89 -12.85
C SER A 684 -8.09 5.72 -13.93
N SER A 685 -9.31 6.23 -13.69
CA SER A 685 -10.37 6.30 -14.72
C SER A 685 -10.16 7.43 -15.72
N PHE A 686 -9.43 8.48 -15.33
CA PHE A 686 -9.29 9.72 -16.11
C PHE A 686 -7.93 9.83 -16.80
N LEU A 687 -6.86 9.53 -16.05
CA LEU A 687 -5.48 9.62 -16.52
C LEU A 687 -4.75 8.29 -16.24
N PRO A 688 -5.22 7.16 -16.81
CA PRO A 688 -4.63 5.86 -16.57
C PRO A 688 -3.17 5.84 -17.00
N SER A 689 -2.24 5.45 -16.13
CA SER A 689 -0.83 5.23 -16.48
C SER A 689 -0.55 3.75 -16.80
N GLY A 690 -1.46 2.86 -16.39
CA GLY A 690 -1.38 1.43 -16.69
C GLY A 690 -2.71 0.70 -16.48
N GLY A 691 -2.81 -0.48 -17.08
CA GLY A 691 -3.98 -1.36 -16.96
C GLY A 691 -4.97 -1.20 -18.12
N ARG A 692 -6.09 -1.90 -18.02
CA ARG A 692 -7.06 -2.05 -19.10
C ARG A 692 -8.49 -1.90 -18.64
N TYR A 693 -9.33 -1.52 -19.58
CA TYR A 693 -10.77 -1.50 -19.46
C TYR A 693 -11.38 -2.27 -20.62
N THR A 694 -12.31 -3.17 -20.32
CA THR A 694 -13.07 -3.92 -21.33
C THR A 694 -14.53 -3.91 -20.93
N ASN A 695 -15.40 -3.47 -21.83
CA ASN A 695 -16.85 -3.53 -21.69
C ASN A 695 -17.42 -4.22 -22.92
N ILE A 696 -18.08 -5.36 -22.72
CA ILE A 696 -18.80 -6.07 -23.77
C ILE A 696 -20.26 -6.12 -23.35
N ARG A 697 -21.15 -5.65 -24.21
CA ARG A 697 -22.58 -5.56 -23.94
C ARG A 697 -23.37 -6.15 -25.09
N TYR A 698 -24.36 -6.95 -24.74
CA TYR A 698 -25.41 -7.41 -25.63
C TYR A 698 -26.75 -6.99 -25.04
N THR A 699 -27.68 -6.52 -25.86
CA THR A 699 -29.03 -6.15 -25.45
C THR A 699 -29.99 -6.61 -26.52
N SER A 700 -31.11 -7.18 -26.10
CA SER A 700 -32.19 -7.63 -26.97
C SER A 700 -33.52 -7.22 -26.35
N THR A 701 -34.47 -6.87 -27.21
CA THR A 701 -35.79 -6.40 -26.81
C THR A 701 -36.86 -7.40 -27.25
N SER A 702 -37.93 -7.54 -26.45
CA SER A 702 -38.98 -8.52 -26.70
C SER A 702 -40.24 -7.87 -27.29
N ALA A 703 -40.76 -8.42 -28.39
CA ALA A 703 -42.01 -7.96 -28.99
C ALA A 703 -43.24 -8.14 -28.07
N LEU A 704 -43.16 -8.97 -27.02
CA LEU A 704 -44.28 -9.25 -26.11
C LEU A 704 -44.62 -8.11 -25.15
N LEU A 705 -43.69 -7.19 -24.90
CA LEU A 705 -43.81 -6.12 -23.89
C LEU A 705 -43.54 -4.73 -24.46
N ASN A 706 -43.30 -4.63 -25.76
CA ASN A 706 -42.87 -3.42 -26.44
C ASN A 706 -43.93 -2.92 -27.42
N ASN A 707 -44.00 -1.60 -27.60
CA ASN A 707 -44.80 -0.97 -28.64
C ASN A 707 -43.95 -0.48 -29.83
N ALA A 708 -42.73 -1.01 -29.97
CA ALA A 708 -41.82 -0.78 -31.09
C ALA A 708 -41.20 -2.11 -31.55
N ASP A 709 -40.56 -2.07 -32.71
CA ASP A 709 -39.92 -3.23 -33.32
C ASP A 709 -38.85 -3.84 -32.42
N SER A 710 -38.82 -5.17 -32.40
CA SER A 710 -37.81 -5.90 -31.64
C SER A 710 -36.44 -5.69 -32.28
N PHE A 711 -35.53 -5.11 -31.50
CA PHE A 711 -34.14 -4.90 -31.88
C PHE A 711 -33.18 -5.63 -30.97
N TRP A 712 -31.98 -5.89 -31.49
CA TRP A 712 -30.83 -6.33 -30.73
C TRP A 712 -29.63 -5.44 -31.03
N GLN A 713 -28.74 -5.30 -30.06
CA GLN A 713 -27.50 -4.54 -30.19
C GLN A 713 -26.36 -5.24 -29.46
N PHE A 714 -25.19 -5.26 -30.08
CA PHE A 714 -23.94 -5.72 -29.52
C PHE A 714 -22.91 -4.59 -29.58
N SER A 715 -22.15 -4.40 -28.51
CA SER A 715 -20.99 -3.50 -28.47
C SER A 715 -19.85 -4.08 -27.65
N ALA A 716 -18.62 -3.78 -28.07
CA ALA A 716 -17.40 -4.13 -27.39
C ALA A 716 -16.46 -2.92 -27.41
N LEU A 717 -16.09 -2.43 -26.23
CA LEU A 717 -15.11 -1.38 -26.01
C LEU A 717 -13.94 -1.97 -25.23
N HIS A 718 -12.74 -1.79 -25.72
CA HIS A 718 -11.51 -2.16 -25.06
C HIS A 718 -10.52 -1.01 -25.06
N GLU A 719 -9.83 -0.84 -23.95
CA GLU A 719 -8.78 0.15 -23.72
C GLU A 719 -7.62 -0.54 -23.02
N GLU A 720 -6.40 -0.35 -23.51
CA GLU A 720 -5.17 -0.87 -22.92
C GLU A 720 -4.18 0.27 -22.72
N ASN A 721 -3.62 0.40 -21.51
CA ASN A 721 -2.72 1.47 -21.12
C ASN A 721 -1.37 0.89 -20.70
N PHE A 722 -0.30 1.38 -21.34
CA PHE A 722 1.07 0.96 -21.13
C PHE A 722 1.91 2.13 -20.62
N SER A 723 2.62 1.92 -19.51
CA SER A 723 3.67 2.83 -19.07
C SER A 723 4.95 2.48 -19.83
N ILE A 724 5.36 3.36 -20.75
CA ILE A 724 6.60 3.20 -21.53
C ILE A 724 7.81 3.61 -20.69
N SER A 725 7.65 4.66 -19.89
CA SER A 725 8.64 5.17 -18.94
C SER A 725 7.90 5.80 -17.76
N SER A 726 8.64 6.24 -16.73
CA SER A 726 8.04 6.95 -15.59
C SER A 726 7.28 8.24 -15.98
N ALA A 727 7.55 8.81 -17.16
CA ALA A 727 6.91 10.03 -17.65
C ALA A 727 6.00 9.81 -18.87
N THR A 728 6.02 8.64 -19.53
CA THR A 728 5.33 8.44 -20.82
C THR A 728 4.36 7.27 -20.76
N THR A 729 3.12 7.51 -21.17
CA THR A 729 2.06 6.50 -21.25
C THR A 729 1.51 6.43 -22.67
N LEU A 730 1.30 5.21 -23.18
CA LEU A 730 0.56 4.94 -24.41
C LEU A 730 -0.77 4.27 -24.06
N GLN A 731 -1.87 4.85 -24.54
CA GLN A 731 -3.21 4.29 -24.46
C GLN A 731 -3.66 3.85 -25.85
N LEU A 732 -4.17 2.64 -25.97
CA LEU A 732 -4.79 2.10 -27.18
C LEU A 732 -6.28 1.86 -26.90
N THR A 733 -7.14 2.20 -27.85
CA THR A 733 -8.59 2.04 -27.74
C THR A 733 -9.13 1.33 -28.98
N ALA A 734 -10.04 0.40 -28.77
CA ALA A 734 -10.78 -0.30 -29.82
C ALA A 734 -12.26 -0.37 -29.45
N LEU A 735 -13.14 0.02 -30.37
CA LEU A 735 -14.59 -0.01 -30.23
C LEU A 735 -15.18 -0.65 -31.48
N ALA A 736 -16.09 -1.59 -31.27
CA ALA A 736 -16.91 -2.16 -32.33
C ALA A 736 -18.34 -2.35 -31.83
N GLY A 737 -19.32 -2.11 -32.69
CA GLY A 737 -20.72 -2.31 -32.37
C GLY A 737 -21.59 -2.54 -33.61
N THR A 738 -22.64 -3.33 -33.46
CA THR A 738 -23.60 -3.65 -34.51
C THR A 738 -24.97 -3.93 -33.89
N SER A 739 -26.03 -3.67 -34.64
CA SER A 739 -27.41 -3.89 -34.21
C SER A 739 -28.30 -4.41 -35.34
N SER A 740 -29.56 -4.71 -35.06
CA SER A 740 -30.61 -4.84 -36.09
C SER A 740 -30.85 -3.51 -36.82
N GLU A 741 -31.64 -3.53 -37.90
CA GLU A 741 -31.86 -2.35 -38.76
C GLU A 741 -32.80 -1.31 -38.12
N GLU A 742 -33.82 -1.76 -37.41
CA GLU A 742 -34.79 -0.90 -36.73
C GLU A 742 -34.35 -0.68 -35.28
N VAL A 743 -33.60 0.40 -35.02
CA VAL A 743 -33.17 0.80 -33.67
C VAL A 743 -33.66 2.23 -33.41
N PRO A 744 -34.39 2.47 -32.29
CA PRO A 744 -34.81 3.81 -31.92
C PRO A 744 -33.61 4.76 -31.81
N LEU A 745 -33.79 6.05 -32.14
CA LEU A 745 -32.72 7.05 -32.07
C LEU A 745 -32.02 7.07 -30.69
N SER A 746 -32.78 6.87 -29.62
CA SER A 746 -32.23 6.77 -28.26
C SER A 746 -31.22 5.64 -28.11
N GLU A 747 -31.36 4.54 -28.85
CA GLU A 747 -30.52 3.36 -28.71
C GLU A 747 -29.42 3.27 -29.79
N LYS A 748 -29.31 4.24 -30.72
CA LYS A 748 -28.25 4.28 -31.73
C LYS A 748 -26.87 4.59 -31.12
N PHE A 749 -25.82 4.27 -31.87
CA PHE A 749 -24.46 4.68 -31.53
C PHE A 749 -24.21 6.12 -31.98
N PHE A 750 -23.63 6.93 -31.09
CA PHE A 750 -23.20 8.30 -31.35
C PHE A 750 -21.68 8.37 -31.27
N LEU A 751 -21.06 9.11 -32.20
CA LEU A 751 -19.62 9.22 -32.31
C LEU A 751 -19.22 10.69 -32.50
N GLY A 752 -18.23 11.14 -31.73
CA GLY A 752 -17.69 12.50 -31.78
C GLY A 752 -17.43 13.11 -30.41
N GLY A 753 -16.54 14.10 -30.36
CA GLY A 753 -16.15 14.80 -29.14
C GLY A 753 -15.07 14.07 -28.32
N THR A 754 -14.82 14.58 -27.11
CA THR A 754 -13.87 13.98 -26.15
C THR A 754 -14.37 12.68 -25.51
N GLY A 755 -15.60 12.29 -25.81
CA GLY A 755 -16.32 11.19 -25.18
C GLY A 755 -17.15 11.69 -24.00
N ASN A 756 -18.37 11.15 -23.88
CA ASN A 756 -19.26 11.35 -22.74
C ASN A 756 -20.16 10.12 -22.59
N ALA A 757 -21.13 10.17 -21.68
CA ALA A 757 -22.00 9.05 -21.41
C ALA A 757 -23.06 8.73 -22.49
N TYR A 758 -23.03 9.43 -23.63
CA TYR A 758 -23.97 9.26 -24.75
C TYR A 758 -23.25 9.13 -26.10
N SER A 759 -22.10 9.79 -26.29
CA SER A 759 -21.29 9.79 -27.51
C SER A 759 -19.90 9.22 -27.23
N TYR A 760 -19.47 8.27 -28.07
CA TYR A 760 -18.12 7.71 -28.01
C TYR A 760 -17.09 8.73 -28.46
N ARG A 761 -15.92 8.68 -27.82
CA ARG A 761 -14.78 9.57 -28.11
C ARG A 761 -14.31 9.41 -29.55
N PHE A 762 -14.24 10.53 -30.26
CA PHE A 762 -13.55 10.65 -31.55
C PHE A 762 -13.12 12.10 -31.72
N ILE A 763 -11.82 12.34 -31.55
CA ILE A 763 -11.26 13.68 -31.72
C ILE A 763 -11.24 14.04 -33.20
N GLY A 764 -11.48 15.32 -33.49
CA GLY A 764 -11.69 15.85 -34.83
C GLY A 764 -13.17 16.00 -35.21
N LEU A 765 -14.09 15.33 -34.52
CA LEU A 765 -15.54 15.52 -34.70
C LEU A 765 -16.16 16.21 -33.47
N LYS A 766 -17.18 17.04 -33.65
CA LYS A 766 -17.98 17.55 -32.53
C LYS A 766 -18.86 16.43 -31.97
N ASP A 767 -19.31 16.62 -30.74
CA ASP A 767 -20.19 15.68 -30.05
C ASP A 767 -21.41 15.32 -30.92
N SER A 768 -21.65 14.03 -31.12
CA SER A 768 -22.81 13.51 -31.89
C SER A 768 -22.92 13.96 -33.35
N ASP A 769 -21.79 14.33 -33.96
CA ASP A 769 -21.71 14.58 -35.42
C ASP A 769 -22.10 13.34 -36.24
N LEU A 770 -21.81 12.14 -35.73
CA LEU A 770 -22.07 10.88 -36.42
C LEU A 770 -22.98 9.98 -35.59
N ILE A 771 -24.04 9.48 -36.23
CA ILE A 771 -25.06 8.63 -35.61
C ILE A 771 -25.31 7.43 -36.51
N GLY A 772 -25.42 6.23 -35.95
CA GLY A 772 -25.75 5.03 -36.73
C GLY A 772 -25.99 3.77 -35.90
N ASN A 773 -26.42 2.72 -36.59
CA ASN A 773 -26.71 1.40 -36.00
C ASN A 773 -25.46 0.54 -35.80
N ASN A 774 -24.37 0.88 -36.47
CA ASN A 774 -23.12 0.14 -36.40
C ASN A 774 -21.95 1.12 -36.27
N ILE A 775 -20.89 0.69 -35.59
CA ILE A 775 -19.75 1.54 -35.26
C ILE A 775 -18.47 0.71 -35.25
N ALA A 776 -17.37 1.31 -35.72
CA ALA A 776 -16.03 0.76 -35.56
C ALA A 776 -15.05 1.91 -35.40
N VAL A 777 -14.26 1.88 -34.33
CA VAL A 777 -13.25 2.92 -34.01
C VAL A 777 -12.02 2.26 -33.43
N ALA A 778 -10.85 2.71 -33.85
CA ALA A 778 -9.58 2.42 -33.22
C ALA A 778 -8.86 3.74 -32.91
N GLY A 779 -8.14 3.80 -31.80
CA GLY A 779 -7.42 5.00 -31.39
C GLY A 779 -6.15 4.70 -30.62
N ALA A 780 -5.23 5.65 -30.66
CA ALA A 780 -4.01 5.67 -29.87
C ALA A 780 -3.81 7.07 -29.28
N MET A 781 -3.41 7.14 -28.01
CA MET A 781 -3.07 8.38 -27.33
C MET A 781 -1.75 8.22 -26.58
N LEU A 782 -0.77 9.04 -26.92
CA LEU A 782 0.48 9.19 -26.18
C LEU A 782 0.33 10.35 -25.20
N ARG A 783 0.68 10.14 -23.94
CA ARG A 783 0.70 11.17 -22.89
C ARG A 783 2.09 11.27 -22.28
N TYR A 784 2.66 12.47 -22.27
CA TYR A 784 3.97 12.77 -21.70
C TYR A 784 3.84 13.75 -20.53
N LYS A 785 4.26 13.32 -19.33
CA LYS A 785 4.28 14.15 -18.12
C LYS A 785 5.52 15.02 -18.14
N VAL A 786 5.32 16.34 -18.15
CA VAL A 786 6.42 17.30 -18.20
C VAL A 786 7.11 17.35 -16.83
N PRO A 787 8.45 17.36 -16.76
CA PRO A 787 9.18 17.38 -15.48
C PRO A 787 8.95 18.67 -14.67
N MET A 788 8.63 19.77 -15.36
CA MET A 788 8.32 21.06 -14.73
C MET A 788 6.83 21.16 -14.42
N GLN A 789 6.52 21.62 -13.21
CA GLN A 789 5.16 21.98 -12.81
C GLN A 789 4.96 23.47 -13.10
N LEU A 790 3.91 23.81 -13.86
CA LEU A 790 3.49 25.19 -14.06
C LEU A 790 2.70 25.65 -12.82
N LEU A 791 1.39 25.41 -12.83
CA LEU A 791 0.50 25.61 -11.68
C LEU A 791 0.08 24.26 -11.06
N PHE A 792 -0.10 23.26 -11.91
CA PHE A 792 -0.45 21.89 -11.55
C PHE A 792 0.43 20.91 -12.35
N PRO A 793 0.52 19.63 -11.94
CA PRO A 793 1.16 18.60 -12.75
C PRO A 793 0.62 18.63 -14.18
N THR A 794 1.53 18.82 -15.14
CA THR A 794 1.19 19.09 -16.54
C THR A 794 1.58 17.90 -17.42
N SER A 795 0.68 17.50 -18.31
CA SER A 795 0.95 16.48 -19.33
C SER A 795 0.60 16.98 -20.72
N LEU A 796 1.38 16.60 -21.72
CA LEU A 796 1.08 16.81 -23.13
C LEU A 796 0.46 15.53 -23.69
N THR A 797 -0.54 15.66 -24.57
CA THR A 797 -1.19 14.53 -25.24
C THR A 797 -1.05 14.64 -26.75
N LEU A 798 -0.80 13.52 -27.41
CA LEU A 798 -0.90 13.35 -28.86
C LEU A 798 -1.87 12.20 -29.10
N SER A 799 -2.94 12.46 -29.83
CA SER A 799 -4.03 11.53 -30.07
C SER A 799 -4.22 11.31 -31.56
N TYR A 800 -4.51 10.06 -31.93
CA TYR A 800 -4.92 9.67 -33.26
C TYR A 800 -6.08 8.67 -33.15
N ASN A 801 -7.13 8.85 -33.95
CA ASN A 801 -8.21 7.88 -34.08
C ASN A 801 -8.66 7.71 -35.52
N ILE A 802 -9.18 6.52 -35.82
CA ILE A 802 -9.76 6.16 -37.11
C ILE A 802 -11.05 5.38 -36.87
N GLY A 803 -12.10 5.69 -37.62
CA GLY A 803 -13.40 5.07 -37.38
C GLY A 803 -14.53 5.72 -38.16
N ASN A 804 -15.71 5.10 -38.09
CA ASN A 804 -16.96 5.64 -38.62
C ASN A 804 -18.17 4.93 -37.98
N VAL A 805 -19.37 5.43 -38.30
CA VAL A 805 -20.66 4.79 -38.03
C VAL A 805 -21.40 4.51 -39.33
N TRP A 806 -22.29 3.51 -39.32
CA TRP A 806 -23.09 3.12 -40.49
C TRP A 806 -24.50 2.74 -40.10
N GLU A 807 -25.47 3.16 -40.91
CA GLU A 807 -26.88 2.77 -40.75
C GLU A 807 -27.10 1.29 -41.10
N LYS A 808 -26.48 0.81 -42.19
CA LYS A 808 -26.61 -0.59 -42.62
C LYS A 808 -25.25 -1.27 -42.66
N ARG A 809 -25.18 -2.54 -42.22
CA ARG A 809 -23.94 -3.36 -42.27
C ARG A 809 -23.30 -3.41 -43.66
N LYS A 810 -24.11 -3.47 -44.73
CA LYS A 810 -23.62 -3.49 -46.12
C LYS A 810 -22.85 -2.22 -46.53
N GLN A 811 -23.00 -1.12 -45.78
CA GLN A 811 -22.31 0.14 -46.04
C GLN A 811 -20.94 0.22 -45.36
N MET A 812 -20.61 -0.73 -44.48
CA MET A 812 -19.33 -0.77 -43.79
C MET A 812 -18.19 -0.89 -44.81
N SER A 813 -17.30 0.09 -44.80
CA SER A 813 -16.12 0.10 -45.66
C SER A 813 -14.93 0.69 -44.93
N ILE A 814 -13.78 0.03 -45.05
CA ILE A 814 -12.49 0.50 -44.54
C ILE A 814 -12.01 1.74 -45.33
N SER A 815 -12.39 1.86 -46.60
CA SER A 815 -12.02 3.02 -47.43
C SER A 815 -12.75 4.30 -47.06
N LYS A 816 -13.86 4.21 -46.32
CA LYS A 816 -14.69 5.36 -45.90
C LYS A 816 -14.51 5.71 -44.42
N LEU A 817 -13.37 5.31 -43.83
CA LEU A 817 -13.07 5.64 -42.43
C LEU A 817 -12.58 7.07 -42.32
N ILE A 818 -13.11 7.80 -41.35
CA ILE A 818 -12.65 9.13 -40.99
C ILE A 818 -11.47 8.95 -40.05
N GLN A 819 -10.49 9.84 -40.15
CA GLN A 819 -9.35 9.91 -39.25
C GLN A 819 -9.37 11.22 -38.49
N GLY A 820 -8.78 11.23 -37.30
CA GLY A 820 -8.64 12.39 -36.45
C GLY A 820 -7.27 12.40 -35.79
N VAL A 821 -6.57 13.52 -35.89
CA VAL A 821 -5.31 13.76 -35.18
C VAL A 821 -5.48 14.97 -34.28
N GLY A 822 -4.92 14.92 -33.08
CA GLY A 822 -5.02 16.01 -32.14
C GLY A 822 -3.86 16.08 -31.16
N ALA A 823 -3.58 17.28 -30.70
CA ALA A 823 -2.61 17.56 -29.67
C ALA A 823 -3.30 18.31 -28.53
N GLY A 824 -2.88 18.05 -27.30
CA GLY A 824 -3.50 18.65 -26.14
C GLY A 824 -2.59 18.81 -24.95
N LEU A 825 -3.11 19.53 -23.97
CA LEU A 825 -2.51 19.76 -22.68
C LEU A 825 -3.50 19.35 -21.60
N VAL A 826 -3.00 18.68 -20.57
CA VAL A 826 -3.77 18.24 -19.41
C VAL A 826 -3.12 18.76 -18.13
N TRP A 827 -3.92 19.43 -17.30
CA TRP A 827 -3.56 19.77 -15.92
C TRP A 827 -4.32 18.90 -14.94
N ASP A 828 -3.61 18.32 -13.97
CA ASP A 828 -4.21 17.55 -12.89
C ASP A 828 -4.60 18.48 -11.72
N THR A 829 -5.85 18.96 -11.70
CA THR A 829 -6.32 19.93 -10.71
C THR A 829 -7.07 19.27 -9.56
N PRO A 830 -7.19 19.91 -8.38
CA PRO A 830 -7.89 19.34 -7.22
C PRO A 830 -9.37 19.01 -7.45
N ILE A 831 -10.02 19.61 -8.45
CA ILE A 831 -11.44 19.38 -8.77
C ILE A 831 -11.65 18.41 -9.94
N GLY A 832 -10.57 17.82 -10.46
CA GLY A 832 -10.52 16.93 -11.63
C GLY A 832 -9.58 17.45 -12.72
N PRO A 833 -9.28 16.65 -13.76
CA PRO A 833 -8.38 17.08 -14.83
C PRO A 833 -8.98 18.24 -15.65
N ALA A 834 -8.14 19.20 -16.02
CA ALA A 834 -8.44 20.20 -17.03
C ALA A 834 -7.76 19.79 -18.34
N GLN A 835 -8.51 19.65 -19.43
CA GLN A 835 -8.00 19.20 -20.72
C GLN A 835 -8.32 20.23 -21.79
N PHE A 836 -7.31 20.58 -22.57
CA PHE A 836 -7.43 21.41 -23.76
C PHE A 836 -6.89 20.60 -24.93
N THR A 837 -7.71 20.34 -25.94
CA THR A 837 -7.31 19.56 -27.11
C THR A 837 -7.67 20.31 -28.38
N VAL A 838 -6.71 20.40 -29.29
CA VAL A 838 -6.91 20.89 -30.66
C VAL A 838 -6.81 19.68 -31.57
N ALA A 839 -7.82 19.45 -32.40
CA ALA A 839 -7.84 18.32 -33.31
C ALA A 839 -8.31 18.71 -34.70
N LYS A 840 -7.91 17.91 -35.69
CA LYS A 840 -8.29 18.06 -37.08
C LYS A 840 -8.65 16.69 -37.64
N PRO A 841 -9.85 16.50 -38.19
CA PRO A 841 -10.18 15.27 -38.89
C PRO A 841 -9.74 15.36 -40.36
N PHE A 842 -9.55 14.20 -40.96
CA PHE A 842 -9.27 14.04 -42.38
C PHE A 842 -9.74 12.69 -42.91
N ALA A 843 -9.89 12.58 -44.23
CA ALA A 843 -10.22 11.32 -44.89
C ALA A 843 -9.30 11.09 -46.09
N PHE A 844 -9.10 9.82 -46.45
CA PHE A 844 -8.42 9.43 -47.68
C PHE A 844 -9.47 9.24 -48.78
N GLU A 845 -9.34 10.01 -49.84
CA GLU A 845 -10.17 9.85 -51.04
C GLU A 845 -9.33 9.24 -52.15
N ARG A 846 -9.87 8.23 -52.82
CA ARG A 846 -9.23 7.61 -53.99
C ARG A 846 -9.97 8.11 -55.22
N ASP A 847 -9.25 8.82 -56.07
CA ASP A 847 -9.81 9.37 -57.31
C ASP A 847 -9.84 8.24 -58.36
N ASP A 848 -11.04 7.67 -58.59
CA ASP A 848 -11.24 6.51 -59.46
C ASP A 848 -10.79 6.76 -60.92
N VAL A 849 -10.64 8.02 -61.33
CA VAL A 849 -10.25 8.42 -62.70
C VAL A 849 -8.73 8.43 -62.89
N ASN A 850 -7.97 8.83 -61.87
CA ASN A 850 -6.51 9.01 -61.95
C ASN A 850 -5.70 8.02 -61.07
N ASP A 851 -6.38 7.11 -60.37
CA ASP A 851 -5.81 6.18 -59.38
C ASP A 851 -4.83 6.86 -58.40
N SER A 852 -5.19 8.07 -57.96
CA SER A 852 -4.41 8.88 -57.02
C SER A 852 -5.14 8.99 -55.68
N ALA A 853 -4.40 8.92 -54.58
CA ALA A 853 -4.94 9.08 -53.23
C ALA A 853 -4.72 10.51 -52.75
N ARG A 854 -5.80 11.20 -52.33
CA ARG A 854 -5.76 12.55 -51.77
C ARG A 854 -6.12 12.54 -50.29
N ILE A 855 -5.54 13.47 -49.52
CA ILE A 855 -5.84 13.68 -48.10
C ILE A 855 -6.62 14.99 -47.97
N ASP A 856 -7.82 14.89 -47.41
CA ASP A 856 -8.72 16.03 -47.25
C ASP A 856 -8.91 16.38 -45.79
N PHE A 857 -8.35 17.52 -45.37
CA PHE A 857 -8.49 18.05 -44.02
C PHE A 857 -9.69 18.99 -43.88
N THR A 858 -10.30 19.00 -42.69
CA THR A 858 -11.47 19.85 -42.40
C THR A 858 -11.13 20.99 -41.43
N ASP A 859 -12.16 21.69 -40.94
CA ASP A 859 -12.04 22.66 -39.85
C ASP A 859 -11.39 22.08 -38.59
N THR A 860 -10.64 22.94 -37.91
CA THR A 860 -10.02 22.59 -36.63
C THR A 860 -11.07 22.64 -35.52
N VAL A 861 -11.12 21.59 -34.71
CA VAL A 861 -12.03 21.48 -33.56
C VAL A 861 -11.25 21.67 -32.27
N PHE A 862 -11.78 22.53 -31.40
CA PHE A 862 -11.25 22.80 -30.08
C PHE A 862 -12.13 22.15 -29.03
N TYR A 863 -11.52 21.44 -28.09
CA TYR A 863 -12.18 20.85 -26.94
C TYR A 863 -11.59 21.39 -25.65
N PHE A 864 -12.46 21.61 -24.68
CA PHE A 864 -12.13 22.06 -23.36
C PHE A 864 -13.00 21.35 -22.33
N SER A 865 -12.37 20.70 -21.35
CA SER A 865 -13.09 20.17 -20.19
C SER A 865 -12.32 20.45 -18.90
N LEU A 866 -13.05 20.66 -17.81
CA LEU A 866 -12.53 20.83 -16.47
C LEU A 866 -13.41 20.05 -15.50
N GLY A 867 -12.80 19.18 -14.69
CA GLY A 867 -13.46 18.45 -13.62
C GLY A 867 -13.64 16.95 -13.89
N HIS A 868 -14.41 16.28 -13.05
CA HIS A 868 -14.66 14.83 -13.16
C HIS A 868 -15.76 14.51 -14.19
N ASP A 869 -15.55 13.46 -14.99
CA ASP A 869 -16.61 12.82 -15.77
C ASP A 869 -17.47 11.95 -14.84
N PHE A 870 -18.77 12.27 -14.73
CA PHE A 870 -19.70 11.61 -13.81
C PHE A 870 -20.93 10.96 -14.45
#